data_AF-A0A432UUY7-F1
#
_entry.id   AF-A0A432UUY7-F1
#
_cell.length_a   1.000
_cell.length_b   1.000
_cell.length_c   1.000
_cell.angle_alpha   90.00
_cell.angle_beta   90.00
_cell.angle_gamma   90.00
#
_symmetry.space_group_name_H-M   'P 1'
#
loop_
_entity.id
_entity.type
_entity.pdbx_description
1 polymer ?
#
loop_
_entity_poly.entity_id
_entity_poly.type
_entity_poly.pdbx_seq_one_letter_code
_entity_poly.pdbx_strand_id
1 'polypeptide(L)'
;MKTPNTLSFSAKLIAILIVPLVAFIVVTGYLIYSSYTEKQDIEQLKVLPEFSVSASALVHELQIERGLSAGYLGSKGEKFSNQLSSHTPNTDERLAEFNTYIASNDPAAFHPSIRGTLEHIKSELSKLPTVRSNIRNQSISLAEGVSYFTKLNADVLNLIVTLSIKSDNMAISRPALASANFMLAKELSGIIRAVLTGAFSNDKFAPGMRDKLLTLAAKQENYFTDFKRFADNKSIDIFNKQENSPVFSETSKMRETARNNIGGGFGIDANHWFQAQTNKINILKKVEDELTQTTLRKMEALSAAASKAIWLNSIIGLAVIVLTLFMSTSLIRRLSLESKTMTNALEEISSGNLTERDYKYKTPSFTALTSMQRKLIDVNTAIGEVTHTVRSSSKEIAQSNMSLAQRAEEQGRNLENTASAMKQITATVRLNAEKLQQGNQLSAEAHKHANDGQEIVKKAVSAMAEINEDSKKIEEIINVIDEIAFQTNLLALNAAVEAARAGEQGRGFAVVASEVRNLAQRSANAAQEIKALIEESVRKVESGSTLVNTSGESLGQIVGAVTKVSKVIAEVTSAGEEQSVGVGQINQSVLKLDEVNQQNTVMVEEVAVSSRILEEQAKELEQLISFYKVNSEPSSHEVQSATHSQPERRSANRPWDDAEKAPKKENPEPAKSSNDDQVWKSFG
;
A
#
# COMPACT_ATOMS: atom_id res chain seq x y z
N MET A 1 30.61 46.49 -55.44
CA MET A 1 29.82 47.13 -54.37
C MET A 1 30.74 47.37 -53.19
N LYS A 2 31.14 48.62 -52.93
CA LYS A 2 32.00 49.00 -51.81
C LYS A 2 31.15 49.06 -50.54
N THR A 3 31.39 48.19 -49.56
CA THR A 3 30.92 48.42 -48.19
C THR A 3 31.98 49.26 -47.45
N PRO A 4 31.60 50.38 -46.80
CA PRO A 4 32.55 51.19 -46.05
C PRO A 4 32.88 50.47 -44.73
N ASN A 5 34.09 49.95 -44.62
CA ASN A 5 34.63 49.37 -43.40
C ASN A 5 35.24 50.50 -42.55
N THR A 6 34.40 51.36 -41.97
CA THR A 6 34.79 52.59 -41.24
C THR A 6 34.95 52.41 -39.73
N LEU A 7 34.92 51.17 -39.22
CA LEU A 7 35.10 50.86 -37.80
C LEU A 7 36.58 50.60 -37.48
N SER A 8 37.14 51.31 -36.49
CA SER A 8 38.51 51.11 -36.00
C SER A 8 38.71 49.68 -35.47
N PHE A 9 39.95 49.18 -35.44
CA PHE A 9 40.28 47.84 -34.91
C PHE A 9 39.72 47.61 -33.49
N SER A 10 39.78 48.66 -32.66
CA SER A 10 39.16 48.70 -31.34
C SER A 10 37.64 48.51 -31.38
N ALA A 11 36.95 49.08 -32.37
CA ALA A 11 35.51 48.93 -32.53
C ALA A 11 35.09 47.53 -32.99
N LYS A 12 35.95 46.81 -33.73
CA LYS A 12 35.72 45.41 -34.11
C LYS A 12 35.92 44.44 -32.94
N LEU A 13 36.93 44.69 -32.10
CA LEU A 13 37.14 43.95 -30.84
C LEU A 13 35.98 44.14 -29.86
N ILE A 14 35.45 45.36 -29.76
CA ILE A 14 34.25 45.63 -28.96
C ILE A 14 33.04 44.85 -29.51
N ALA A 15 32.86 44.77 -30.84
CA ALA A 15 31.75 44.04 -31.45
C ALA A 15 31.76 42.52 -31.17
N ILE A 16 32.94 41.89 -31.09
CA ILE A 16 33.10 40.46 -30.77
C ILE A 16 32.69 40.15 -29.31
N LEU A 17 32.89 41.10 -28.39
CA LEU A 17 32.52 40.96 -26.99
C LEU A 17 31.02 41.14 -26.71
N ILE A 18 30.26 41.70 -27.66
CA ILE A 18 28.81 41.96 -27.48
C ILE A 18 28.04 40.64 -27.37
N VAL A 19 28.33 39.65 -28.22
CA VAL A 19 27.58 38.38 -28.25
C VAL A 19 27.68 37.60 -26.93
N PRO A 20 28.88 37.33 -26.36
CA PRO A 20 28.98 36.65 -25.07
C PRO A 20 28.46 37.50 -23.90
N LEU A 21 28.59 38.84 -23.96
CA LEU A 21 28.03 39.73 -22.95
C LEU A 21 26.49 39.69 -22.95
N VAL A 22 25.87 39.70 -24.13
CA VAL A 22 24.41 39.57 -24.28
C VAL A 22 23.95 38.20 -23.80
N ALA A 23 24.63 37.11 -24.17
CA ALA A 23 24.31 35.78 -23.68
C ALA A 23 24.39 35.69 -22.15
N PHE A 24 25.43 36.29 -21.55
CA PHE A 24 25.59 36.33 -20.10
C PHE A 24 24.52 37.18 -19.40
N ILE A 25 24.14 38.34 -19.96
CA ILE A 25 23.05 39.17 -19.46
C ILE A 25 21.71 38.41 -19.51
N VAL A 26 21.44 37.70 -20.61
CA VAL A 26 20.22 36.89 -20.75
C VAL A 26 20.19 35.77 -19.72
N VAL A 27 21.28 35.02 -19.53
CA VAL A 27 21.37 33.95 -18.54
C VAL A 27 21.23 34.50 -17.11
N THR A 28 21.95 35.58 -16.78
CA THR A 28 21.88 36.19 -15.45
C THR A 28 20.48 36.76 -15.18
N GLY A 29 19.87 37.40 -16.17
CA GLY A 29 18.50 37.88 -16.12
C GLY A 29 17.49 36.75 -15.92
N TYR A 30 17.68 35.63 -16.63
CA TYR A 30 16.86 34.42 -16.45
C TYR A 30 16.99 33.84 -15.04
N LEU A 31 18.22 33.74 -14.49
CA LEU A 31 18.45 33.25 -13.14
C LEU A 31 17.81 34.16 -12.08
N ILE A 32 17.93 35.49 -12.23
CA ILE A 32 17.29 36.47 -11.34
C ILE A 32 15.76 36.35 -11.44
N TYR A 33 15.23 36.27 -12.66
CA TYR A 33 13.79 36.12 -12.89
C TYR A 33 13.26 34.82 -12.28
N SER A 34 13.95 33.70 -12.50
CA SER A 34 13.59 32.40 -11.92
C SER A 34 13.58 32.44 -10.39
N SER A 35 14.61 32.99 -9.74
CA SER A 35 14.64 33.14 -8.28
C SER A 35 13.58 34.13 -7.76
N TYR A 36 13.22 35.14 -8.54
CA TYR A 36 12.16 36.08 -8.20
C TYR A 36 10.77 35.42 -8.24
N THR A 37 10.49 34.68 -9.30
CA THR A 37 9.24 33.91 -9.43
C THR A 37 9.12 32.87 -8.30
N GLU A 38 10.19 32.12 -8.02
CA GLU A 38 10.21 31.15 -6.91
C GLU A 38 9.92 31.82 -5.56
N LYS A 39 10.53 32.99 -5.29
CA LYS A 39 10.23 33.76 -4.08
C LYS A 39 8.77 34.18 -4.01
N GLN A 40 8.22 34.68 -5.12
CA GLN A 40 6.83 35.13 -5.18
C GLN A 40 5.86 33.97 -4.94
N ASP A 41 6.15 32.79 -5.50
CA ASP A 41 5.36 31.57 -5.27
C ASP A 41 5.41 31.16 -3.79
N ILE A 42 6.59 31.18 -3.16
CA ILE A 42 6.73 30.86 -1.74
C ILE A 42 5.95 31.85 -0.86
N GLU A 43 6.02 33.15 -1.13
CA GLU A 43 5.26 34.16 -0.37
C GLU A 43 3.74 33.96 -0.51
N GLN A 44 3.25 33.61 -1.70
CA GLN A 44 1.83 33.28 -1.89
C GLN A 44 1.44 32.01 -1.12
N LEU A 45 2.35 31.03 -1.01
CA LEU A 45 2.09 29.78 -0.29
C LEU A 45 2.14 29.92 1.23
N LYS A 46 2.68 31.01 1.80
CA LYS A 46 2.69 31.24 3.26
C LYS A 46 1.31 31.42 3.87
N VAL A 47 0.33 31.85 3.08
CA VAL A 47 -1.08 31.93 3.52
C VAL A 47 -1.64 30.56 3.91
N LEU A 48 -1.06 29.46 3.40
CA LEU A 48 -1.53 28.09 3.64
C LEU A 48 -1.21 27.58 5.05
N PRO A 49 0.06 27.58 5.52
CA PRO A 49 0.36 27.18 6.90
C PRO A 49 -0.28 28.13 7.91
N GLU A 50 -0.36 29.44 7.66
CA GLU A 50 -1.03 30.38 8.57
C GLU A 50 -2.54 30.11 8.67
N PHE A 51 -3.20 29.86 7.54
CA PHE A 51 -4.59 29.41 7.51
C PHE A 51 -4.74 28.10 8.29
N SER A 52 -3.81 27.15 8.08
CA SER A 52 -3.84 25.86 8.76
C SER A 52 -3.72 25.99 10.27
N VAL A 53 -2.93 26.93 10.79
CA VAL A 53 -2.85 27.23 12.23
C VAL A 53 -4.20 27.72 12.77
N SER A 54 -4.80 28.71 12.11
CA SER A 54 -6.08 29.29 12.53
C SER A 54 -7.23 28.28 12.45
N ALA A 55 -7.33 27.58 11.31
CA ALA A 55 -8.31 26.53 11.07
C ALA A 55 -8.16 25.36 12.05
N SER A 56 -6.93 24.92 12.33
CA SER A 56 -6.63 23.86 13.29
C SER A 56 -7.07 24.23 14.71
N ALA A 57 -6.83 25.48 15.12
CA ALA A 57 -7.22 25.97 16.44
C ALA A 57 -8.76 25.94 16.59
N LEU A 58 -9.50 26.42 15.59
CA LEU A 58 -10.96 26.33 15.57
C LEU A 58 -11.45 24.87 15.60
N VAL A 59 -10.90 24.01 14.74
CA VAL A 59 -11.27 22.58 14.71
C VAL A 59 -11.00 21.93 16.06
N HIS A 60 -9.91 22.26 16.75
CA HIS A 60 -9.60 21.71 18.07
C HIS A 60 -10.69 22.04 19.10
N GLU A 61 -11.14 23.29 19.16
CA GLU A 61 -12.22 23.68 20.07
C GLU A 61 -13.56 23.02 19.70
N LEU A 62 -13.89 22.98 18.41
CA LEU A 62 -15.09 22.28 17.91
C LEU A 62 -15.05 20.77 18.21
N GLN A 63 -13.87 20.13 18.19
CA GLN A 63 -13.70 18.73 18.58
C GLN A 63 -14.04 18.51 20.06
N ILE A 64 -13.62 19.43 20.94
CA ILE A 64 -13.92 19.38 22.37
C ILE A 64 -15.42 19.59 22.59
N GLU A 65 -15.99 20.62 21.98
CA GLU A 65 -17.41 20.93 22.08
C GLU A 65 -18.29 19.77 21.59
N ARG A 66 -17.91 19.10 20.50
CA ARG A 66 -18.56 17.86 20.03
C ARG A 66 -18.54 16.77 21.09
N GLY A 67 -17.39 16.54 21.72
CA GLY A 67 -17.25 15.48 22.72
C GLY A 67 -18.07 15.75 23.98
N LEU A 68 -18.08 17.01 24.44
CA LEU A 68 -18.92 17.46 25.55
C LEU A 68 -20.41 17.33 25.21
N SER A 69 -20.80 17.73 24.00
CA SER A 69 -22.16 17.56 23.49
C SER A 69 -22.59 16.09 23.41
N ALA A 70 -21.68 15.20 22.99
CA ALA A 70 -21.92 13.76 22.95
C ALA A 70 -22.15 13.17 24.35
N GLY A 71 -21.36 13.61 25.33
CA GLY A 71 -21.53 13.22 26.73
C GLY A 71 -22.84 13.76 27.33
N TYR A 72 -23.18 15.03 27.05
CA TYR A 72 -24.42 15.66 27.50
C TYR A 72 -25.66 14.96 26.93
N LEU A 73 -25.74 14.80 25.61
CA LEU A 73 -26.87 14.11 24.95
C LEU A 73 -26.92 12.62 25.33
N GLY A 74 -25.76 11.96 25.42
CA GLY A 74 -25.67 10.55 25.78
C GLY A 74 -26.10 10.25 27.21
N SER A 75 -26.02 11.23 28.11
CA SER A 75 -26.49 11.15 29.50
C SER A 75 -27.85 11.82 29.73
N LYS A 76 -28.57 12.18 28.66
CA LYS A 76 -29.87 12.90 28.74
C LYS A 76 -29.81 14.19 29.58
N GLY A 77 -28.67 14.87 29.53
CA GLY A 77 -28.40 16.13 30.22
C GLY A 77 -27.85 16.01 31.64
N GLU A 78 -27.69 14.80 32.18
CA GLU A 78 -27.22 14.60 33.57
C GLU A 78 -25.71 14.86 33.74
N LYS A 79 -24.90 14.58 32.71
CA LYS A 79 -23.43 14.76 32.73
C LYS A 79 -23.01 15.83 31.73
N PHE A 80 -21.81 16.40 31.91
CA PHE A 80 -21.17 17.36 31.00
C PHE A 80 -21.83 18.75 30.82
N SER A 81 -22.96 19.05 31.45
CA SER A 81 -23.67 20.35 31.32
C SER A 81 -22.79 21.57 31.66
N ASN A 82 -22.12 21.52 32.83
CA ASN A 82 -21.25 22.60 33.30
C ASN A 82 -20.02 22.76 32.38
N GLN A 83 -19.39 21.64 32.02
CA GLN A 83 -18.21 21.64 31.15
C GLN A 83 -18.53 22.20 29.76
N LEU A 84 -19.68 21.79 29.18
CA LEU A 84 -20.15 22.30 27.90
C LEU A 84 -20.38 23.81 27.94
N SER A 85 -21.07 24.30 28.96
CA SER A 85 -21.34 25.74 29.13
C SER A 85 -20.04 26.54 29.32
N SER A 86 -19.09 26.02 30.12
CA SER A 86 -17.79 26.67 30.32
C SER A 86 -16.87 26.64 29.09
N HIS A 87 -17.07 25.69 28.18
CA HIS A 87 -16.22 25.52 26.99
C HIS A 87 -16.66 26.37 25.80
N THR A 88 -17.97 26.61 25.64
CA THR A 88 -18.50 27.37 24.49
C THR A 88 -17.82 28.72 24.21
N PRO A 89 -17.40 29.53 25.21
CA PRO A 89 -16.65 30.77 24.97
C PRO A 89 -15.31 30.56 24.26
N ASN A 90 -14.60 29.46 24.51
CA ASN A 90 -13.31 29.17 23.85
C ASN A 90 -13.51 28.91 22.35
N THR A 91 -14.56 28.18 21.98
CA THR A 91 -14.93 27.98 20.58
C THR A 91 -15.28 29.32 19.91
N ASP A 92 -15.98 30.21 20.61
CA ASP A 92 -16.38 31.52 20.08
C ASP A 92 -15.19 32.44 19.85
N GLU A 93 -14.20 32.42 20.75
CA GLU A 93 -12.92 33.11 20.58
C GLU A 93 -12.19 32.62 19.32
N ARG A 94 -12.00 31.30 19.17
CA ARG A 94 -11.32 30.75 17.98
C ARG A 94 -12.10 30.96 16.69
N LEU A 95 -13.44 30.98 16.75
CA LEU A 95 -14.28 31.30 15.60
C LEU A 95 -14.11 32.77 15.19
N ALA A 96 -14.03 33.69 16.15
CA ALA A 96 -13.76 35.09 15.88
C ALA A 96 -12.38 35.28 15.23
N GLU A 97 -11.33 34.67 15.78
CA GLU A 97 -9.97 34.69 15.21
C GLU A 97 -9.95 34.14 13.78
N PHE A 98 -10.62 33.00 13.54
CA PHE A 98 -10.72 32.41 12.22
C PHE A 98 -11.42 33.34 11.21
N ASN A 99 -12.53 33.96 11.61
CA ASN A 99 -13.24 34.91 10.76
C ASN A 99 -12.39 36.16 10.46
N THR A 100 -11.66 36.69 11.45
CA THR A 100 -10.73 37.82 11.26
C THR A 100 -9.60 37.45 10.30
N TYR A 101 -9.04 36.25 10.42
CA TYR A 101 -8.00 35.75 9.50
C TYR A 101 -8.51 35.68 8.06
N ILE A 102 -9.68 35.06 7.85
CA ILE A 102 -10.32 34.95 6.54
C ILE A 102 -10.60 36.32 5.92
N ALA A 103 -11.07 37.28 6.72
CA ALA A 103 -11.35 38.64 6.24
C ALA A 103 -10.08 39.41 5.83
N SER A 104 -8.93 39.12 6.47
CA SER A 104 -7.69 39.86 6.25
C SER A 104 -6.82 39.28 5.12
N ASN A 105 -6.90 37.98 4.86
CA ASN A 105 -5.97 37.25 3.98
C ASN A 105 -6.65 36.48 2.83
N ASP A 106 -7.97 36.61 2.67
CA ASP A 106 -8.86 35.85 1.75
C ASP A 106 -8.20 34.68 0.98
N PRO A 107 -8.16 33.46 1.57
CA PRO A 107 -7.65 32.26 0.90
C PRO A 107 -8.40 31.91 -0.40
N ALA A 108 -9.60 32.44 -0.62
CA ALA A 108 -10.39 32.25 -1.84
C ALA A 108 -9.98 33.17 -3.00
N ALA A 109 -9.05 34.11 -2.77
CA ALA A 109 -8.43 34.90 -3.83
C ALA A 109 -7.54 34.04 -4.75
N PHE A 110 -7.04 32.90 -4.25
CA PHE A 110 -6.02 32.10 -4.93
C PHE A 110 -6.58 31.00 -5.86
N HIS A 111 -7.79 30.47 -5.63
CA HIS A 111 -8.39 29.48 -6.55
C HIS A 111 -9.93 29.38 -6.49
N PRO A 112 -10.64 29.23 -7.63
CA PRO A 112 -12.11 29.13 -7.67
C PRO A 112 -12.72 27.99 -6.85
N SER A 113 -12.05 26.83 -6.79
CA SER A 113 -12.54 25.67 -6.02
C SER A 113 -12.51 25.88 -4.50
N ILE A 114 -11.63 26.74 -4.00
CA ILE A 114 -11.51 27.08 -2.56
C ILE A 114 -12.69 27.93 -2.12
N ARG A 115 -13.13 28.86 -2.98
CA ARG A 115 -14.21 29.80 -2.68
C ARG A 115 -15.51 29.11 -2.31
N GLY A 116 -15.90 28.09 -3.08
CA GLY A 116 -17.12 27.33 -2.81
C GLY A 116 -17.09 26.62 -1.46
N THR A 117 -15.97 25.95 -1.15
CA THR A 117 -15.79 25.26 0.13
C THR A 117 -15.77 26.23 1.31
N LEU A 118 -15.11 27.38 1.18
CA LEU A 118 -15.04 28.38 2.24
C LEU A 118 -16.42 29.01 2.53
N GLU A 119 -17.20 29.32 1.50
CA GLU A 119 -18.58 29.82 1.68
C GLU A 119 -19.49 28.75 2.31
N HIS A 120 -19.32 27.48 1.95
CA HIS A 120 -20.01 26.39 2.62
C HIS A 120 -19.66 26.31 4.11
N ILE A 121 -18.38 26.37 4.46
CA ILE A 121 -17.90 26.37 5.85
C ILE A 121 -18.49 27.56 6.64
N LYS A 122 -18.46 28.77 6.07
CA LYS A 122 -19.07 29.96 6.71
C LYS A 122 -20.56 29.76 6.95
N SER A 123 -21.28 29.21 5.97
CA SER A 123 -22.70 28.90 6.09
C SER A 123 -22.97 27.88 7.21
N GLU A 124 -22.18 26.80 7.29
CA GLU A 124 -22.32 25.82 8.36
C GLU A 124 -21.97 26.40 9.74
N LEU A 125 -20.91 27.20 9.85
CA LEU A 125 -20.53 27.90 11.10
C LEU A 125 -21.64 28.85 11.58
N SER A 126 -22.36 29.50 10.67
CA SER A 126 -23.48 30.39 11.04
C SER A 126 -24.64 29.66 11.73
N LYS A 127 -24.75 28.34 11.54
CA LYS A 127 -25.79 27.49 12.17
C LYS A 127 -25.42 27.04 13.59
N LEU A 128 -24.17 27.26 14.01
CA LEU A 128 -23.64 26.78 15.29
C LEU A 128 -24.49 27.24 16.50
N PRO A 129 -24.97 28.49 16.61
CA PRO A 129 -25.84 28.91 17.71
C PRO A 129 -27.16 28.12 17.78
N THR A 130 -27.78 27.85 16.63
CA THR A 130 -29.02 27.07 16.54
C THR A 130 -28.79 25.63 16.96
N VAL A 131 -27.71 25.00 16.49
CA VAL A 131 -27.35 23.63 16.88
C VAL A 131 -27.08 23.53 18.38
N ARG A 132 -26.34 24.49 18.95
CA ARG A 132 -26.11 24.57 20.40
C ARG A 132 -27.40 24.69 21.20
N SER A 133 -28.35 25.51 20.74
CA SER A 133 -29.69 25.63 21.35
C SER A 133 -30.42 24.29 21.34
N ASN A 134 -30.41 23.59 20.20
CA ASN A 134 -31.04 22.28 20.08
C ASN A 134 -30.37 21.22 20.97
N ILE A 135 -29.05 21.25 21.11
CA ILE A 135 -28.31 20.36 22.02
C ILE A 135 -28.72 20.63 23.47
N ARG A 136 -28.73 21.89 23.92
CA ARG A 136 -29.10 22.27 25.30
C ARG A 136 -30.53 21.83 25.63
N ASN A 137 -31.46 22.03 24.70
CA ASN A 137 -32.87 21.66 24.82
C ASN A 137 -33.13 20.17 24.57
N GLN A 138 -32.09 19.39 24.22
CA GLN A 138 -32.19 17.97 23.86
C GLN A 138 -33.19 17.68 22.72
N SER A 139 -33.40 18.65 21.82
CA SER A 139 -34.30 18.53 20.66
C SER A 139 -33.64 17.90 19.43
N ILE A 140 -32.36 17.56 19.51
CA ILE A 140 -31.56 16.88 18.50
C ILE A 140 -31.02 15.57 19.06
N SER A 141 -30.98 14.51 18.25
CA SER A 141 -30.41 13.24 18.70
C SER A 141 -28.89 13.31 18.90
N LEU A 142 -28.34 12.40 19.72
CA LEU A 142 -26.90 12.21 19.88
C LEU A 142 -26.19 12.06 18.52
N ALA A 143 -26.78 11.29 17.60
CA ALA A 143 -26.21 11.02 16.30
C ALA A 143 -26.16 12.28 15.42
N GLU A 144 -27.25 13.06 15.39
CA GLU A 144 -27.34 14.29 14.61
C GLU A 144 -26.40 15.38 15.16
N GLY A 145 -26.37 15.58 16.49
CA GLY A 145 -25.48 16.55 17.13
C GLY A 145 -24.01 16.24 16.87
N VAL A 146 -23.59 14.98 17.05
CA VAL A 146 -22.23 14.54 16.72
C VAL A 146 -21.94 14.65 15.22
N SER A 147 -22.92 14.36 14.36
CA SER A 147 -22.75 14.44 12.91
C SER A 147 -22.52 15.86 12.42
N TYR A 148 -23.18 16.87 13.00
CA TYR A 148 -23.00 18.27 12.60
C TYR A 148 -21.54 18.71 12.78
N PHE A 149 -21.01 18.61 14.00
CA PHE A 149 -19.61 18.97 14.29
C PHE A 149 -18.62 18.13 13.49
N THR A 150 -18.91 16.84 13.28
CA THR A 150 -18.04 15.96 12.51
C THR A 150 -17.95 16.37 11.04
N LYS A 151 -19.07 16.78 10.42
CA LYS A 151 -19.08 17.29 9.04
C LYS A 151 -18.35 18.63 8.97
N LEU A 152 -18.70 19.57 9.84
CA LEU A 152 -18.07 20.88 9.90
C LEU A 152 -16.54 20.79 10.08
N ASN A 153 -16.06 19.96 11.01
CA ASN A 153 -14.62 19.74 11.18
C ASN A 153 -13.99 19.13 9.92
N ALA A 154 -14.65 18.16 9.30
CA ALA A 154 -14.16 17.55 8.06
C ALA A 154 -14.08 18.57 6.92
N ASP A 155 -15.06 19.47 6.79
CA ASP A 155 -15.05 20.52 5.76
C ASP A 155 -13.87 21.47 5.96
N VAL A 156 -13.63 21.92 7.20
CA VAL A 156 -12.48 22.78 7.53
C VAL A 156 -11.15 22.07 7.26
N LEU A 157 -11.00 20.80 7.66
CA LEU A 157 -9.78 20.02 7.42
C LEU A 157 -9.56 19.69 5.94
N ASN A 158 -10.62 19.38 5.20
CA ASN A 158 -10.53 19.12 3.76
C ASN A 158 -10.11 20.37 2.99
N LEU A 159 -10.49 21.55 3.48
CA LEU A 159 -9.97 22.80 2.94
C LEU A 159 -8.45 22.90 3.16
N ILE A 160 -7.94 22.57 4.35
CA ILE A 160 -6.48 22.51 4.61
C ILE A 160 -5.78 21.52 3.67
N VAL A 161 -6.36 20.33 3.46
CA VAL A 161 -5.83 19.31 2.54
C VAL A 161 -5.77 19.85 1.10
N THR A 162 -6.86 20.45 0.64
CA THR A 162 -6.97 21.00 -0.73
C THR A 162 -5.96 22.12 -0.96
N LEU A 163 -5.77 22.98 0.04
CA LEU A 163 -4.76 24.03 0.05
C LEU A 163 -3.34 23.46 0.00
N SER A 164 -3.09 22.32 0.66
CA SER A 164 -1.77 21.69 0.78
C SER A 164 -1.28 20.97 -0.49
N ILE A 165 -2.19 20.41 -1.30
CA ILE A 165 -1.85 19.55 -2.45
C ILE A 165 -1.50 20.34 -3.72
N LYS A 166 -1.78 21.65 -3.75
CA LYS A 166 -1.72 22.45 -4.97
C LYS A 166 -0.37 23.16 -5.23
N SER A 167 0.64 22.91 -4.41
CA SER A 167 1.99 23.44 -4.64
C SER A 167 2.78 22.52 -5.56
N ASP A 168 3.28 23.07 -6.68
CA ASP A 168 4.20 22.37 -7.58
C ASP A 168 5.60 22.17 -6.96
N ASN A 169 5.86 22.80 -5.80
CA ASN A 169 7.12 22.66 -5.09
C ASN A 169 7.08 21.49 -4.10
N MET A 170 7.79 20.41 -4.42
CA MET A 170 7.87 19.19 -3.61
C MET A 170 8.38 19.45 -2.17
N ALA A 171 9.20 20.49 -1.96
CA ALA A 171 9.69 20.85 -0.62
C ALA A 171 8.60 21.46 0.28
N ILE A 172 7.49 21.90 -0.31
CA ILE A 172 6.34 22.51 0.36
C ILE A 172 5.18 21.51 0.41
N SER A 173 4.84 20.88 -0.71
CA SER A 173 3.70 19.95 -0.80
C SER A 173 3.87 18.72 0.09
N ARG A 174 5.10 18.17 0.21
CA ARG A 174 5.36 16.99 1.06
C ARG A 174 5.17 17.27 2.55
N PRO A 175 5.78 18.30 3.18
CA PRO A 175 5.47 18.66 4.57
C PRO A 175 4.01 19.02 4.80
N ALA A 176 3.37 19.70 3.83
CA ALA A 176 1.96 20.05 3.92
C ALA A 176 1.05 18.80 3.92
N LEU A 177 1.34 17.80 3.09
CA LEU A 177 0.68 16.48 3.10
C LEU A 177 0.89 15.74 4.44
N ALA A 178 2.09 15.81 5.01
CA ALA A 178 2.36 15.23 6.32
C ALA A 178 1.48 15.87 7.41
N SER A 179 1.45 17.21 7.47
CA SER A 179 0.59 17.95 8.40
C SER A 179 -0.89 17.63 8.19
N ALA A 180 -1.36 17.60 6.95
CA ALA A 180 -2.76 17.32 6.63
C ALA A 180 -3.19 15.92 7.10
N ASN A 181 -2.40 14.88 6.82
CA ASN A 181 -2.66 13.52 7.31
C ASN A 181 -2.64 13.46 8.84
N PHE A 182 -1.71 14.16 9.48
CA PHE A 182 -1.64 14.23 10.94
C PHE A 182 -2.90 14.88 11.55
N MET A 183 -3.38 15.97 10.96
CA MET A 183 -4.61 16.64 11.38
C MET A 183 -5.83 15.74 11.23
N LEU A 184 -5.93 14.98 10.13
CA LEU A 184 -7.00 14.00 9.90
C LEU A 184 -6.94 12.86 10.94
N ALA A 185 -5.74 12.35 11.26
CA ALA A 185 -5.57 11.35 12.32
C ALA A 185 -5.99 11.88 13.71
N LYS A 186 -5.68 13.15 14.00
CA LYS A 186 -6.12 13.85 15.23
C LYS A 186 -7.64 13.99 15.27
N GLU A 187 -8.28 14.35 14.16
CA GLU A 187 -9.74 14.44 14.06
C GLU A 187 -10.41 13.10 14.35
N LEU A 188 -9.88 12.01 13.81
CA LEU A 188 -10.38 10.67 14.13
C LEU A 188 -10.22 10.33 15.63
N SER A 189 -9.16 10.81 16.30
CA SER A 189 -9.06 10.69 17.78
C SER A 189 -10.21 11.40 18.48
N GLY A 190 -10.64 12.55 17.97
CA GLY A 190 -11.79 13.30 18.47
C GLY A 190 -13.13 12.60 18.21
N ILE A 191 -13.31 11.94 17.06
CA ILE A 191 -14.52 11.16 16.77
C ILE A 191 -14.56 9.92 17.67
N ILE A 192 -13.45 9.21 17.81
CA ILE A 192 -13.33 8.05 18.70
C ILE A 192 -13.64 8.46 20.14
N ARG A 193 -13.15 9.63 20.60
CA ARG A 193 -13.52 10.20 21.90
C ARG A 193 -15.03 10.28 22.06
N ALA A 194 -15.73 10.94 21.13
CA ALA A 194 -17.17 11.13 21.20
C ALA A 194 -17.96 9.81 21.16
N VAL A 195 -17.58 8.88 20.27
CA VAL A 195 -18.21 7.55 20.16
C VAL A 195 -18.11 6.78 21.46
N LEU A 196 -16.91 6.72 22.05
CA LEU A 196 -16.67 5.98 23.29
C LEU A 196 -17.19 6.71 24.53
N THR A 197 -17.18 8.04 24.57
CA THR A 197 -17.86 8.79 25.64
C THR A 197 -19.35 8.49 25.67
N GLY A 198 -20.00 8.42 24.50
CA GLY A 198 -21.40 8.00 24.38
C GLY A 198 -21.63 6.55 24.82
N ALA A 199 -20.73 5.63 24.43
CA ALA A 199 -20.84 4.21 24.78
C ALA A 199 -20.62 3.95 26.28
N PHE A 200 -19.58 4.55 26.88
CA PHE A 200 -19.29 4.43 28.31
C PHE A 200 -20.33 5.14 29.17
N SER A 201 -20.94 6.23 28.71
CA SER A 201 -22.03 6.89 29.45
C SER A 201 -23.29 6.02 29.50
N ASN A 202 -23.55 5.23 28.46
CA ASN A 202 -24.70 4.34 28.37
C ASN A 202 -24.39 2.89 28.78
N ASP A 203 -23.15 2.60 29.14
CA ASP A 203 -22.55 1.27 29.35
C ASP A 203 -22.91 0.24 28.25
N LYS A 204 -23.10 0.71 27.02
CA LYS A 204 -23.35 -0.09 25.82
C LYS A 204 -23.11 0.72 24.54
N PHE A 205 -22.78 0.05 23.45
CA PHE A 205 -22.77 0.70 22.13
C PHE A 205 -24.19 0.94 21.62
N ALA A 206 -24.44 2.11 21.03
CA ALA A 206 -25.61 2.30 20.18
C ALA A 206 -25.47 1.47 18.88
N PRO A 207 -26.59 1.11 18.22
CA PRO A 207 -26.56 0.29 17.00
C PRO A 207 -25.56 0.83 15.95
N GLY A 208 -24.69 -0.04 15.43
CA GLY A 208 -23.66 0.29 14.42
C GLY A 208 -22.45 1.11 14.91
N MET A 209 -22.45 1.62 16.16
CA MET A 209 -21.35 2.46 16.65
C MET A 209 -20.07 1.68 16.94
N ARG A 210 -20.16 0.37 17.21
CA ARG A 210 -19.00 -0.51 17.35
C ARG A 210 -18.27 -0.71 16.02
N ASP A 211 -18.99 -0.99 14.94
CA ASP A 211 -18.39 -1.16 13.61
C ASP A 211 -17.80 0.17 13.12
N LYS A 212 -18.47 1.28 13.45
CA LYS A 212 -17.94 2.62 13.25
C LYS A 212 -16.64 2.84 14.03
N LEU A 213 -16.55 2.44 15.30
CA LEU A 213 -15.32 2.53 16.09
C LEU A 213 -14.15 1.77 15.43
N LEU A 214 -14.39 0.53 14.98
CA LEU A 214 -13.36 -0.29 14.31
C LEU A 214 -12.89 0.38 13.02
N THR A 215 -13.82 0.88 12.21
CA THR A 215 -13.52 1.59 10.96
C THR A 215 -12.73 2.88 11.23
N LEU A 216 -13.10 3.64 12.25
CA LEU A 216 -12.41 4.88 12.62
C LEU A 216 -10.99 4.61 13.13
N ALA A 217 -10.79 3.56 13.92
CA ALA A 217 -9.48 3.16 14.42
C ALA A 217 -8.55 2.74 13.28
N ALA A 218 -9.04 1.96 12.33
CA ALA A 218 -8.27 1.57 11.15
C ALA A 218 -7.90 2.78 10.26
N LYS A 219 -8.87 3.67 9.98
CA LYS A 219 -8.59 4.90 9.22
C LYS A 219 -7.58 5.82 9.89
N GLN A 220 -7.61 5.88 11.23
CA GLN A 220 -6.63 6.66 12.00
C GLN A 220 -5.22 6.13 11.83
N GLU A 221 -5.04 4.82 11.90
CA GLU A 221 -3.74 4.19 11.70
C GLU A 221 -3.18 4.46 10.30
N ASN A 222 -4.04 4.42 9.28
CA ASN A 222 -3.66 4.77 7.91
C ASN A 222 -3.18 6.22 7.82
N TYR A 223 -3.89 7.18 8.43
CA TYR A 223 -3.44 8.57 8.41
C TYR A 223 -2.13 8.79 9.18
N PHE A 224 -1.88 8.08 10.29
CA PHE A 224 -0.58 8.13 10.95
C PHE A 224 0.54 7.50 10.09
N THR A 225 0.22 6.44 9.34
CA THR A 225 1.13 5.81 8.38
C THR A 225 1.48 6.76 7.24
N ASP A 226 0.47 7.42 6.65
CA ASP A 226 0.68 8.42 5.59
C ASP A 226 1.44 9.65 6.11
N PHE A 227 1.15 10.10 7.34
CA PHE A 227 1.98 11.10 8.02
C PHE A 227 3.44 10.65 8.09
N LYS A 228 3.74 9.45 8.60
CA LYS A 228 5.11 8.91 8.70
C LYS A 228 5.80 8.79 7.33
N ARG A 229 5.04 8.57 6.25
CA ARG A 229 5.56 8.50 4.87
C ARG A 229 6.00 9.86 4.33
N PHE A 230 5.24 10.91 4.63
CA PHE A 230 5.52 12.26 4.10
C PHE A 230 6.40 13.10 5.02
N ALA A 231 6.33 12.89 6.33
CA ALA A 231 7.08 13.63 7.34
C ALA A 231 8.61 13.45 7.22
N ASP A 232 9.36 14.40 7.79
CA ASP A 232 10.80 14.24 7.99
C ASP A 232 11.12 13.47 9.27
N ASN A 233 12.35 12.94 9.37
CA ASN A 233 12.76 12.10 10.51
C ASN A 233 12.59 12.82 11.85
N LYS A 234 12.86 14.13 11.91
CA LYS A 234 12.68 14.93 13.13
C LYS A 234 11.22 14.97 13.58
N SER A 235 10.30 15.16 12.64
CA SER A 235 8.87 15.16 12.87
C SER A 235 8.36 13.79 13.33
N ILE A 236 8.88 12.72 12.73
CA ILE A 236 8.59 11.33 13.11
C ILE A 236 9.08 11.05 14.54
N ASP A 237 10.29 11.48 14.90
CA ASP A 237 10.84 11.31 16.24
C ASP A 237 10.03 12.05 17.30
N ILE A 238 9.60 13.28 17.00
CA ILE A 238 8.71 14.06 17.87
C ILE A 238 7.41 13.28 18.10
N PHE A 239 6.80 12.72 17.06
CA PHE A 239 5.59 11.92 17.20
C PHE A 239 5.82 10.61 17.97
N ASN A 240 6.82 9.82 17.61
CA ASN A 240 7.13 8.54 18.24
C ASN A 240 7.41 8.69 19.74
N LYS A 241 8.04 9.80 20.16
CA LYS A 241 8.23 10.13 21.58
C LYS A 241 6.89 10.30 22.32
N GLN A 242 5.91 10.91 21.67
CA GLN A 242 4.57 11.10 22.23
C GLN A 242 3.73 9.82 22.16
N GLU A 243 3.86 9.04 21.10
CA GLU A 243 3.18 7.76 20.89
C GLU A 243 3.53 6.74 22.00
N ASN A 244 4.77 6.79 22.50
CA ASN A 244 5.24 5.97 23.62
C ASN A 244 4.87 6.51 25.02
N SER A 245 4.09 7.59 25.10
CA SER A 245 3.69 8.17 26.39
C SER A 245 2.66 7.29 27.13
N PRO A 246 2.59 7.37 28.48
CA PRO A 246 1.60 6.64 29.25
C PRO A 246 0.15 6.91 28.82
N VAL A 247 -0.14 8.15 28.38
CA VAL A 247 -1.47 8.58 27.92
C VAL A 247 -1.92 7.80 26.67
N PHE A 248 -1.01 7.50 25.74
CA PHE A 248 -1.33 6.69 24.56
C PHE A 248 -1.58 5.22 24.93
N SER A 249 -0.82 4.68 25.88
CA SER A 249 -1.01 3.31 26.37
C SER A 249 -2.35 3.15 27.10
N GLU A 250 -2.67 4.09 28.00
CA GLU A 250 -3.92 4.10 28.76
C GLU A 250 -5.16 4.16 27.86
N THR A 251 -5.20 5.14 26.94
CA THR A 251 -6.32 5.28 25.98
C THR A 251 -6.44 4.07 25.06
N SER A 252 -5.33 3.43 24.70
CA SER A 252 -5.35 2.19 23.91
C SER A 252 -5.95 1.02 24.69
N LYS A 253 -5.62 0.88 25.98
CA LYS A 253 -6.22 -0.14 26.87
C LYS A 253 -7.72 0.07 27.03
N MET A 254 -8.18 1.29 27.24
CA MET A 254 -9.62 1.59 27.34
C MET A 254 -10.38 1.26 26.04
N ARG A 255 -9.78 1.58 24.89
CA ARG A 255 -10.33 1.23 23.58
C ARG A 255 -10.38 -0.29 23.37
N GLU A 256 -9.37 -1.01 23.82
CA GLU A 256 -9.27 -2.47 23.76
C GLU A 256 -10.37 -3.13 24.60
N THR A 257 -10.61 -2.65 25.82
CA THR A 257 -11.73 -3.08 26.67
C THR A 257 -13.07 -2.88 25.96
N ALA A 258 -13.27 -1.71 25.34
CA ALA A 258 -14.49 -1.43 24.58
C ALA A 258 -14.64 -2.34 23.36
N ARG A 259 -13.54 -2.72 22.70
CA ARG A 259 -13.54 -3.64 21.55
C ARG A 259 -13.96 -5.06 21.93
N ASN A 260 -13.48 -5.53 23.09
CA ASN A 260 -13.63 -6.92 23.53
C ASN A 260 -14.97 -7.19 24.24
N ASN A 261 -15.54 -6.18 24.91
CA ASN A 261 -16.81 -6.31 25.64
C ASN A 261 -18.01 -5.88 24.79
N ILE A 262 -18.53 -6.79 23.97
CA ILE A 262 -19.55 -6.51 22.94
C ILE A 262 -20.92 -6.10 23.54
N GLY A 263 -21.26 -6.65 24.70
CA GLY A 263 -22.57 -6.46 25.36
C GLY A 263 -22.69 -5.25 26.30
N GLY A 264 -21.62 -4.46 26.47
CA GLY A 264 -21.53 -3.47 27.56
C GLY A 264 -20.66 -3.97 28.72
N GLY A 265 -20.85 -3.40 29.91
CA GLY A 265 -20.07 -3.76 31.10
C GLY A 265 -18.60 -3.33 30.99
N PHE A 266 -18.36 -2.13 30.46
CA PHE A 266 -16.99 -1.68 30.16
C PHE A 266 -16.17 -1.41 31.43
N GLY A 267 -16.83 -1.06 32.53
CA GLY A 267 -16.16 -0.68 33.78
C GLY A 267 -15.29 0.58 33.68
N ILE A 268 -15.53 1.41 32.65
CA ILE A 268 -14.77 2.64 32.38
C ILE A 268 -15.69 3.83 32.60
N ASP A 269 -15.28 4.75 33.47
CA ASP A 269 -15.99 6.02 33.65
C ASP A 269 -15.86 6.91 32.40
N ALA A 270 -17.00 7.45 31.96
CA ALA A 270 -17.05 8.25 30.74
C ALA A 270 -16.28 9.59 30.85
N ASN A 271 -16.22 10.20 32.05
CA ASN A 271 -15.40 11.40 32.25
C ASN A 271 -13.91 11.06 32.23
N HIS A 272 -13.51 9.95 32.86
CA HIS A 272 -12.13 9.49 32.85
C HIS A 272 -11.64 9.20 31.43
N TRP A 273 -12.40 8.45 30.62
CA TRP A 273 -12.10 8.27 29.20
C TRP A 273 -12.03 9.60 28.45
N PHE A 274 -13.02 10.48 28.65
CA PHE A 274 -13.04 11.78 28.00
C PHE A 274 -11.78 12.59 28.31
N GLN A 275 -11.33 12.62 29.57
CA GLN A 275 -10.13 13.34 29.98
C GLN A 275 -8.85 12.69 29.45
N ALA A 276 -8.70 11.36 29.56
CA ALA A 276 -7.54 10.63 29.04
C ALA A 276 -7.38 10.85 27.53
N GLN A 277 -8.48 10.73 26.77
CA GLN A 277 -8.48 10.95 25.34
C GLN A 277 -8.30 12.44 24.97
N THR A 278 -8.77 13.38 25.80
CA THR A 278 -8.49 14.82 25.63
C THR A 278 -7.01 15.11 25.81
N ASN A 279 -6.36 14.52 26.83
CA ASN A 279 -4.93 14.65 27.04
C ASN A 279 -4.13 14.10 25.85
N LYS A 280 -4.55 12.96 25.28
CA LYS A 280 -3.96 12.42 24.04
C LYS A 280 -4.09 13.42 22.88
N ILE A 281 -5.28 13.99 22.67
CA ILE A 281 -5.52 14.96 21.60
C ILE A 281 -4.69 16.24 21.81
N ASN A 282 -4.50 16.69 23.06
CA ASN A 282 -3.66 17.85 23.37
C ASN A 282 -2.17 17.57 23.07
N ILE A 283 -1.71 16.35 23.33
CA ILE A 283 -0.36 15.92 22.94
C ILE A 283 -0.23 15.90 21.41
N LEU A 284 -1.22 15.35 20.70
CA LEU A 284 -1.25 15.39 19.24
C LEU A 284 -1.26 16.84 18.72
N LYS A 285 -2.03 17.73 19.33
CA LYS A 285 -2.05 19.16 18.98
C LYS A 285 -0.67 19.81 19.09
N LYS A 286 0.12 19.48 20.12
CA LYS A 286 1.51 19.97 20.24
C LYS A 286 2.40 19.48 19.09
N VAL A 287 2.25 18.22 18.67
CA VAL A 287 2.99 17.68 17.53
C VAL A 287 2.57 18.42 16.25
N GLU A 288 1.27 18.58 16.02
CA GLU A 288 0.72 19.33 14.89
C GLU A 288 1.21 20.79 14.83
N ASP A 289 1.30 21.47 15.98
CA ASP A 289 1.84 22.84 16.06
C ASP A 289 3.31 22.87 15.65
N GLU A 290 4.11 21.91 16.10
CA GLU A 290 5.52 21.79 15.68
C GLU A 290 5.67 21.45 14.19
N LEU A 291 4.79 20.60 13.63
CA LEU A 291 4.79 20.29 12.19
C LEU A 291 4.48 21.54 11.36
N THR A 292 3.48 22.30 11.78
CA THR A 292 3.04 23.50 11.07
C THR A 292 4.08 24.60 11.15
N GLN A 293 4.68 24.82 12.33
CA GLN A 293 5.78 25.76 12.50
C GLN A 293 7.04 25.34 11.73
N THR A 294 7.37 24.05 11.69
CA THR A 294 8.51 23.56 10.92
C THR A 294 8.32 23.79 9.43
N THR A 295 7.10 23.59 8.92
CA THR A 295 6.73 23.91 7.54
C THR A 295 6.87 25.41 7.27
N LEU A 296 6.38 26.27 8.17
CA LEU A 296 6.53 27.73 8.04
C LEU A 296 8.00 28.17 8.02
N ARG A 297 8.82 27.69 8.97
CA ARG A 297 10.28 27.98 9.01
C ARG A 297 10.99 27.52 7.74
N LYS A 298 10.58 26.39 7.15
CA LYS A 298 11.12 25.92 5.86
C LYS A 298 10.75 26.87 4.72
N MET A 299 9.49 27.31 4.63
CA MET A 299 9.07 28.30 3.62
C MET A 299 9.83 29.62 3.77
N GLU A 300 10.02 30.12 5.00
CA GLU A 300 10.84 31.31 5.27
C GLU A 300 12.29 31.13 4.85
N ALA A 301 12.90 29.97 5.15
CA ALA A 301 14.26 29.66 4.74
C ALA A 301 14.43 29.60 3.21
N LEU A 302 13.46 29.02 2.49
CA LEU A 302 13.43 28.98 1.03
C LEU A 302 13.26 30.39 0.43
N SER A 303 12.35 31.21 0.95
CA SER A 303 12.17 32.61 0.52
C SER A 303 13.45 33.45 0.77
N ALA A 304 14.13 33.21 1.89
CA ALA A 304 15.41 33.84 2.20
C ALA A 304 16.54 33.36 1.28
N ALA A 305 16.58 32.06 0.93
CA ALA A 305 17.54 31.52 -0.02
C ALA A 305 17.34 32.10 -1.43
N ALA A 306 16.10 32.18 -1.91
CA ALA A 306 15.75 32.83 -3.17
C ALA A 306 16.15 34.32 -3.16
N SER A 307 15.90 35.03 -2.06
CA SER A 307 16.34 36.43 -1.88
C SER A 307 17.88 36.59 -1.92
N LYS A 308 18.61 35.66 -1.30
CA LYS A 308 20.09 35.62 -1.37
C LYS A 308 20.58 35.34 -2.79
N ALA A 309 19.94 34.41 -3.51
CA ALA A 309 20.29 34.09 -4.89
C ALA A 309 20.09 35.30 -5.82
N ILE A 310 18.99 36.05 -5.68
CA ILE A 310 18.75 37.30 -6.41
C ILE A 310 19.90 38.29 -6.19
N TRP A 311 20.28 38.53 -4.92
CA TRP A 311 21.37 39.46 -4.60
C TRP A 311 22.72 38.99 -5.12
N LEU A 312 23.07 37.70 -4.91
CA LEU A 312 24.33 37.13 -5.37
C LEU A 312 24.44 37.18 -6.90
N ASN A 313 23.40 36.77 -7.62
CA ASN A 313 23.37 36.80 -9.08
C ASN A 313 23.42 38.24 -9.63
N SER A 314 22.79 39.20 -8.93
CA SER A 314 22.89 40.62 -9.29
C SER A 314 24.31 41.18 -9.10
N ILE A 315 24.98 40.81 -8.01
CA ILE A 315 26.36 41.24 -7.73
C ILE A 315 27.34 40.59 -8.72
N ILE A 316 27.24 39.28 -8.96
CA ILE A 316 28.07 38.57 -9.94
C ILE A 316 27.82 39.13 -11.34
N GLY A 317 26.56 39.35 -11.71
CA GLY A 317 26.17 39.98 -12.97
C GLY A 317 26.86 41.33 -13.18
N LEU A 318 26.76 42.20 -12.18
CA LEU A 318 27.40 43.53 -12.21
C LEU A 318 28.94 43.43 -12.23
N ALA A 319 29.52 42.55 -11.42
CA ALA A 319 30.97 42.34 -11.36
C ALA A 319 31.54 41.84 -12.69
N VAL A 320 30.86 40.91 -13.37
CA VAL A 320 31.27 40.43 -14.69
C VAL A 320 31.15 41.54 -15.73
N ILE A 321 30.07 42.34 -15.73
CA ILE A 321 29.94 43.49 -16.64
C ILE A 321 31.10 44.48 -16.44
N VAL A 322 31.40 44.83 -15.18
CA VAL A 322 32.52 45.73 -14.84
C VAL A 322 33.86 45.13 -15.24
N LEU A 323 34.10 43.84 -14.96
CA LEU A 323 35.33 43.13 -15.32
C LEU A 323 35.50 43.04 -16.83
N THR A 324 34.43 42.80 -17.59
CA THR A 324 34.47 42.75 -19.06
C THR A 324 34.78 44.13 -19.65
N LEU A 325 34.22 45.20 -19.08
CA LEU A 325 34.53 46.58 -19.48
C LEU A 325 35.97 46.98 -19.12
N PHE A 326 36.47 46.53 -17.96
CA PHE A 326 37.86 46.75 -17.51
C PHE A 326 38.88 45.96 -18.35
N MET A 327 38.61 44.68 -18.61
CA MET A 327 39.42 43.82 -19.50
C MET A 327 39.41 44.37 -20.92
N SER A 328 38.27 44.82 -21.44
CA SER A 328 38.15 45.44 -22.76
C SER A 328 39.00 46.71 -22.87
N THR A 329 38.94 47.61 -21.89
CA THR A 329 39.77 48.83 -21.87
C THR A 329 41.25 48.56 -21.63
N SER A 330 41.60 47.52 -20.86
CA SER A 330 42.98 47.06 -20.62
C SER A 330 43.60 46.37 -21.85
N LEU A 331 42.85 45.51 -22.56
CA LEU A 331 43.26 44.92 -23.84
C LEU A 331 43.41 45.98 -24.93
N ILE A 332 42.48 46.94 -25.03
CA ILE A 332 42.54 48.04 -26.01
C ILE A 332 43.76 48.95 -25.79
N ARG A 333 44.22 49.12 -24.54
CA ARG A 333 45.46 49.86 -24.21
C ARG A 333 46.73 49.05 -24.39
N ARG A 334 46.68 47.71 -24.25
CA ARG A 334 47.83 46.82 -24.39
C ARG A 334 48.11 46.39 -25.84
N LEU A 335 47.10 46.41 -26.71
CA LEU A 335 47.21 46.08 -28.13
C LEU A 335 47.69 47.25 -29.02
N SER A 336 47.89 48.46 -28.47
CA SER A 336 48.24 49.66 -29.25
C SER A 336 49.75 49.97 -29.36
N LEU A 337 50.65 49.07 -28.93
CA LEU A 337 52.08 49.41 -28.80
C LEU A 337 53.07 48.46 -29.49
N GLU A 338 52.62 47.44 -30.21
CA GLU A 338 53.54 46.51 -30.89
C GLU A 338 53.02 46.03 -32.26
N SER A 339 52.60 46.98 -33.11
CA SER A 339 52.16 46.67 -34.48
C SER A 339 53.12 47.25 -35.53
N LYS A 340 53.85 46.36 -36.20
CA LYS A 340 53.94 46.31 -37.68
C LYS A 340 54.85 45.21 -38.24
N THR A 341 55.64 44.51 -37.44
CA THR A 341 56.59 43.49 -37.92
C THR A 341 56.20 42.04 -37.66
N MET A 342 55.18 41.76 -36.83
CA MET A 342 54.66 40.40 -36.59
C MET A 342 53.51 39.98 -37.53
N THR A 343 52.93 40.94 -38.26
CA THR A 343 51.78 40.75 -39.16
C THR A 343 52.12 39.84 -40.35
N ASN A 344 53.30 39.96 -40.95
CA ASN A 344 53.60 39.21 -42.18
C ASN A 344 53.94 37.73 -41.92
N ALA A 345 54.46 37.39 -40.74
CA ALA A 345 54.69 35.98 -40.35
C ALA A 345 53.39 35.29 -39.88
N LEU A 346 52.47 36.05 -39.28
CA LEU A 346 51.14 35.58 -38.89
C LEU A 346 50.19 35.42 -40.09
N GLU A 347 50.34 36.21 -41.15
CA GLU A 347 49.50 36.15 -42.35
C GLU A 347 49.68 34.82 -43.11
N GLU A 348 50.89 34.25 -43.11
CA GLU A 348 51.19 32.95 -43.74
C GLU A 348 50.67 31.76 -42.90
N ILE A 349 50.80 31.81 -41.56
CA ILE A 349 50.17 30.84 -40.64
C ILE A 349 48.63 30.90 -40.74
N SER A 350 48.07 32.10 -40.91
CA SER A 350 46.62 32.32 -41.09
C SER A 350 46.08 31.81 -42.44
N SER A 351 46.96 31.56 -43.42
CA SER A 351 46.59 31.03 -44.73
C SER A 351 46.48 29.50 -44.78
N GLY A 352 46.65 28.82 -43.64
CA GLY A 352 46.50 27.36 -43.53
C GLY A 352 47.75 26.56 -43.91
N ASN A 353 48.90 27.18 -44.13
CA ASN A 353 50.15 26.47 -44.44
C ASN A 353 51.01 26.30 -43.17
N LEU A 354 51.00 25.09 -42.58
CA LEU A 354 51.74 24.76 -41.37
C LEU A 354 53.05 24.00 -41.65
N THR A 355 53.54 23.98 -42.90
CA THR A 355 54.82 23.30 -43.23
C THR A 355 56.02 23.95 -42.53
N GLU A 356 56.85 23.14 -41.85
CA GLU A 356 57.95 23.63 -41.01
C GLU A 356 58.97 24.43 -41.84
N ARG A 357 59.25 25.68 -41.41
CA ARG A 357 60.37 26.48 -41.92
C ARG A 357 61.25 26.93 -40.77
N ASP A 358 62.55 26.81 -40.98
CA ASP A 358 63.58 27.39 -40.12
C ASP A 358 63.66 28.90 -40.38
N TYR A 359 63.07 29.71 -39.49
CA TYR A 359 63.11 31.16 -39.61
C TYR A 359 64.51 31.65 -39.21
N LYS A 360 65.21 32.28 -40.16
CA LYS A 360 66.63 32.69 -40.08
C LYS A 360 66.99 33.69 -38.95
N TYR A 361 66.02 34.19 -38.17
CA TYR A 361 66.22 35.18 -37.11
C TYR A 361 65.84 34.63 -35.72
N LYS A 362 66.80 34.55 -34.80
CA LYS A 362 66.61 34.09 -33.41
C LYS A 362 66.30 35.25 -32.46
N THR A 363 65.11 35.83 -32.58
CA THR A 363 64.54 36.67 -31.50
C THR A 363 63.53 35.85 -30.67
N PRO A 364 63.25 36.24 -29.40
CA PRO A 364 62.25 35.55 -28.58
C PRO A 364 60.88 35.41 -29.29
N SER A 365 60.49 36.41 -30.09
CA SER A 365 59.23 36.44 -30.84
C SER A 365 59.16 35.42 -31.99
N PHE A 366 60.25 35.17 -32.74
CA PHE A 366 60.28 34.15 -33.80
C PHE A 366 60.43 32.73 -33.23
N THR A 367 61.13 32.57 -32.11
CA THR A 367 61.20 31.29 -31.38
C THR A 367 59.82 30.89 -30.82
N ALA A 368 59.03 31.89 -30.39
CA ALA A 368 57.64 31.71 -30.00
C ALA A 368 56.73 31.37 -31.21
N LEU A 369 56.97 31.94 -32.40
CA LEU A 369 56.23 31.59 -33.63
C LEU A 369 56.51 30.15 -34.09
N THR A 370 57.76 29.69 -34.07
CA THR A 370 58.10 28.28 -34.38
C THR A 370 57.49 27.32 -33.35
N SER A 371 57.53 27.69 -32.06
CA SER A 371 56.89 26.89 -30.99
C SER A 371 55.36 26.85 -31.14
N MET A 372 54.75 27.97 -31.55
CA MET A 372 53.32 28.07 -31.85
C MET A 372 52.94 27.22 -33.07
N GLN A 373 53.73 27.25 -34.14
CA GLN A 373 53.51 26.42 -35.33
C GLN A 373 53.57 24.92 -35.00
N ARG A 374 54.58 24.47 -34.25
CA ARG A 374 54.67 23.06 -33.81
C ARG A 374 53.48 22.66 -32.94
N LYS A 375 53.08 23.52 -31.99
CA LYS A 375 51.86 23.29 -31.20
C LYS A 375 50.59 23.25 -32.06
N LEU A 376 50.49 24.04 -33.12
CA LEU A 376 49.35 24.00 -34.05
C LEU A 376 49.34 22.71 -34.89
N ILE A 377 50.50 22.22 -35.29
CA ILE A 377 50.66 20.91 -35.95
C ILE A 377 50.21 19.79 -34.99
N ASP A 378 50.72 19.78 -33.76
CA ASP A 378 50.37 18.78 -32.74
C ASP A 378 48.86 18.79 -32.44
N VAL A 379 48.27 19.99 -32.31
CA VAL A 379 46.83 20.17 -32.09
C VAL A 379 46.02 19.70 -33.31
N ASN A 380 46.44 20.03 -34.54
CA ASN A 380 45.72 19.61 -35.75
C ASN A 380 45.77 18.08 -35.94
N THR A 381 46.92 17.45 -35.67
CA THR A 381 47.08 15.99 -35.69
C THR A 381 46.22 15.32 -34.62
N ALA A 382 46.26 15.83 -33.38
CA ALA A 382 45.43 15.33 -32.28
C ALA A 382 43.93 15.48 -32.58
N ILE A 383 43.50 16.60 -33.17
CA ILE A 383 42.10 16.79 -33.59
C ILE A 383 41.73 15.79 -34.69
N GLY A 384 42.62 15.52 -35.66
CA GLY A 384 42.39 14.51 -36.69
C GLY A 384 42.21 13.09 -36.11
N GLU A 385 43.05 12.70 -35.16
CA GLU A 385 42.96 11.40 -34.47
C GLU A 385 41.68 11.27 -33.62
N VAL A 386 41.33 12.32 -32.87
CA VAL A 386 40.08 12.37 -32.10
C VAL A 386 38.86 12.33 -33.02
N THR A 387 38.90 13.05 -34.14
CA THR A 387 37.79 13.07 -35.13
C THR A 387 37.59 11.70 -35.77
N HIS A 388 38.67 11.00 -36.14
CA HIS A 388 38.59 9.64 -36.65
C HIS A 388 38.01 8.67 -35.61
N THR A 389 38.45 8.78 -34.35
CA THR A 389 37.94 7.98 -33.23
C THR A 389 36.45 8.24 -33.02
N VAL A 390 36.01 9.50 -32.93
CA VAL A 390 34.58 9.87 -32.76
C VAL A 390 33.73 9.27 -33.86
N ARG A 391 34.13 9.41 -35.14
CA ARG A 391 33.42 8.84 -36.27
C ARG A 391 33.31 7.30 -36.18
N SER A 392 34.38 6.63 -35.79
CA SER A 392 34.37 5.16 -35.62
C SER A 392 33.46 4.72 -34.47
N SER A 393 33.53 5.39 -33.32
CA SER A 393 32.69 5.13 -32.16
C SER A 393 31.22 5.42 -32.45
N SER A 394 30.89 6.48 -33.18
CA SER A 394 29.51 6.78 -33.59
C SER A 394 28.91 5.70 -34.48
N LYS A 395 29.68 5.09 -35.38
CA LYS A 395 29.23 3.93 -36.19
C LYS A 395 29.02 2.68 -35.34
N GLU A 396 29.89 2.43 -34.38
CA GLU A 396 29.74 1.32 -33.44
C GLU A 396 28.50 1.51 -32.55
N ILE A 397 28.27 2.73 -32.05
CA ILE A 397 27.05 3.08 -31.30
C ILE A 397 25.82 2.86 -32.16
N ALA A 398 25.80 3.32 -33.41
CA ALA A 398 24.66 3.11 -34.32
C ALA A 398 24.36 1.62 -34.54
N GLN A 399 25.39 0.78 -34.73
CA GLN A 399 25.23 -0.67 -34.89
C GLN A 399 24.72 -1.35 -33.60
N SER A 400 25.26 -0.95 -32.44
CA SER A 400 24.79 -1.44 -31.14
C SER A 400 23.35 -1.02 -30.87
N ASN A 401 22.99 0.20 -31.24
CA ASN A 401 21.64 0.76 -31.06
C ASN A 401 20.61 0.05 -31.95
N MET A 402 20.98 -0.34 -33.19
CA MET A 402 20.13 -1.18 -34.04
C MET A 402 19.86 -2.56 -33.40
N SER A 403 20.87 -3.14 -32.75
CA SER A 403 20.70 -4.39 -32.00
C SER A 403 19.81 -4.22 -30.75
N LEU A 404 19.90 -3.06 -30.09
CA LEU A 404 19.03 -2.70 -28.97
C LEU A 404 17.57 -2.53 -29.42
N ALA A 405 17.35 -1.87 -30.56
CA ALA A 405 16.02 -1.71 -31.17
C ALA A 405 15.33 -3.05 -31.39
N GLN A 406 16.05 -4.01 -32.00
CA GLN A 406 15.53 -5.35 -32.25
C GLN A 406 15.18 -6.09 -30.94
N ARG A 407 16.00 -5.93 -29.90
CA ARG A 407 15.72 -6.51 -28.57
C ARG A 407 14.51 -5.87 -27.89
N ALA A 408 14.34 -4.56 -27.99
CA ALA A 408 13.18 -3.85 -27.43
C ALA A 408 11.88 -4.29 -28.12
N GLU A 409 11.91 -4.53 -29.43
CA GLU A 409 10.76 -5.05 -30.19
C GLU A 409 10.42 -6.49 -29.79
N GLU A 410 11.43 -7.37 -29.67
CA GLU A 410 11.26 -8.74 -29.20
C GLU A 410 10.74 -8.80 -27.76
N GLN A 411 11.26 -7.91 -26.89
CA GLN A 411 10.81 -7.78 -25.51
C GLN A 411 9.36 -7.30 -25.42
N GLY A 412 8.93 -6.37 -26.28
CA GLY A 412 7.54 -5.96 -26.40
C GLY A 412 6.60 -7.13 -26.73
N ARG A 413 6.96 -7.95 -27.72
CA ARG A 413 6.20 -9.16 -28.08
C ARG A 413 6.11 -10.17 -26.92
N ASN A 414 7.20 -10.35 -26.17
CA ASN A 414 7.21 -11.22 -25.00
C ASN A 414 6.35 -10.68 -23.85
N LEU A 415 6.33 -9.36 -23.64
CA LEU A 415 5.47 -8.71 -22.65
C LEU A 415 4.00 -8.85 -23.01
N GLU A 416 3.63 -8.73 -24.29
CA GLU A 416 2.26 -8.94 -24.75
C GLU A 416 1.78 -10.38 -24.49
N ASN A 417 2.60 -11.37 -24.85
CA ASN A 417 2.32 -12.78 -24.55
C ASN A 417 2.18 -13.03 -23.04
N THR A 418 3.05 -12.42 -22.23
CA THR A 418 3.01 -12.51 -20.77
C THR A 418 1.74 -11.88 -20.22
N ALA A 419 1.34 -10.71 -20.71
CA ALA A 419 0.11 -10.04 -20.30
C ALA A 419 -1.13 -10.87 -20.65
N SER A 420 -1.15 -11.53 -21.81
CA SER A 420 -2.21 -12.46 -22.19
C SER A 420 -2.28 -13.67 -21.26
N ALA A 421 -1.14 -14.30 -20.97
CA ALA A 421 -1.06 -15.41 -20.02
C ALA A 421 -1.51 -14.99 -18.61
N MET A 422 -1.15 -13.79 -18.16
CA MET A 422 -1.57 -13.23 -16.88
C MET A 422 -3.08 -13.00 -16.81
N LYS A 423 -3.72 -12.54 -17.89
CA LYS A 423 -5.19 -12.45 -17.97
C LYS A 423 -5.84 -13.83 -17.80
N GLN A 424 -5.30 -14.84 -18.46
CA GLN A 424 -5.80 -16.21 -18.34
C GLN A 424 -5.63 -16.76 -16.91
N ILE A 425 -4.46 -16.58 -16.29
CA ILE A 425 -4.20 -16.98 -14.90
C ILE A 425 -5.16 -16.28 -13.94
N THR A 426 -5.35 -14.96 -14.09
CA THR A 426 -6.29 -14.19 -13.27
C THR A 426 -7.71 -14.75 -13.37
N ALA A 427 -8.15 -15.08 -14.59
CA ALA A 427 -9.45 -15.69 -14.83
C ALA A 427 -9.58 -17.07 -14.18
N THR A 428 -8.53 -17.90 -14.27
CA THR A 428 -8.50 -19.23 -13.64
C THR A 428 -8.52 -19.15 -12.11
N VAL A 429 -7.74 -18.25 -11.50
CA VAL A 429 -7.74 -18.06 -10.03
C VAL A 429 -9.13 -17.63 -9.56
N ARG A 430 -9.79 -16.70 -10.27
CA ARG A 430 -11.15 -16.27 -9.95
C ARG A 430 -12.16 -17.41 -10.07
N LEU A 431 -12.09 -18.18 -11.16
CA LEU A 431 -12.95 -19.35 -11.36
C LEU A 431 -12.75 -20.39 -10.25
N ASN A 432 -11.50 -20.64 -9.82
CA ASN A 432 -11.21 -21.56 -8.73
C ASN A 432 -11.82 -21.07 -7.41
N ALA A 433 -11.76 -19.77 -7.11
CA ALA A 433 -12.41 -19.20 -5.92
C ALA A 433 -13.92 -19.43 -5.93
N GLU A 434 -14.59 -19.18 -7.07
CA GLU A 434 -16.02 -19.47 -7.24
C GLU A 434 -16.34 -20.97 -7.05
N LYS A 435 -15.49 -21.86 -7.57
CA LYS A 435 -15.65 -23.31 -7.42
C LYS A 435 -15.43 -23.80 -5.99
N LEU A 436 -14.49 -23.20 -5.26
CA LEU A 436 -14.25 -23.50 -3.85
C LEU A 436 -15.42 -23.03 -2.98
N GLN A 437 -16.00 -21.87 -3.29
CA GLN A 437 -17.22 -21.39 -2.62
C GLN A 437 -18.39 -22.36 -2.82
N GLN A 438 -18.62 -22.82 -4.07
CA GLN A 438 -19.62 -23.86 -4.35
C GLN A 438 -19.31 -25.17 -3.60
N GLY A 439 -18.05 -25.60 -3.59
CA GLY A 439 -17.61 -26.79 -2.87
C GLY A 439 -17.84 -26.71 -1.36
N ASN A 440 -17.65 -25.52 -0.76
CA ASN A 440 -17.91 -25.28 0.65
C ASN A 440 -19.41 -25.40 0.98
N GLN A 441 -20.27 -24.86 0.11
CA GLN A 441 -21.73 -25.00 0.25
C GLN A 441 -22.17 -26.47 0.17
N LEU A 442 -21.70 -27.20 -0.84
CA LEU A 442 -22.00 -28.63 -0.99
C LEU A 442 -21.49 -29.45 0.20
N SER A 443 -20.32 -29.11 0.74
CA SER A 443 -19.78 -29.78 1.93
C SER A 443 -20.62 -29.49 3.17
N ALA A 444 -21.13 -28.27 3.33
CA ALA A 444 -22.02 -27.91 4.43
C ALA A 444 -23.38 -28.64 4.34
N GLU A 445 -23.93 -28.78 3.13
CA GLU A 445 -25.16 -29.56 2.88
C GLU A 445 -24.94 -31.05 3.18
N ALA A 446 -23.84 -31.64 2.69
CA ALA A 446 -23.49 -33.03 2.98
C ALA A 446 -23.29 -33.28 4.48
N HIS A 447 -22.64 -32.35 5.18
CA HIS A 447 -22.46 -32.41 6.63
C HIS A 447 -23.81 -32.39 7.36
N LYS A 448 -24.73 -31.53 6.93
CA LYS A 448 -26.09 -31.47 7.49
C LYS A 448 -26.82 -32.80 7.28
N HIS A 449 -26.83 -33.32 6.06
CA HIS A 449 -27.50 -34.60 5.75
C HIS A 449 -26.92 -35.78 6.54
N ALA A 450 -25.59 -35.81 6.73
CA ALA A 450 -24.95 -36.84 7.54
C ALA A 450 -25.35 -36.74 9.03
N ASN A 451 -25.42 -35.52 9.58
CA ASN A 451 -25.91 -35.29 10.95
C ASN A 451 -27.38 -35.69 11.13
N ASP A 452 -28.25 -35.30 10.19
CA ASP A 452 -29.66 -35.69 10.20
C ASP A 452 -29.79 -37.23 10.15
N GLY A 453 -28.96 -37.89 9.33
CA GLY A 453 -28.85 -39.35 9.27
C GLY A 453 -28.43 -39.99 10.59
N GLN A 454 -27.45 -39.41 11.30
CA GLN A 454 -27.06 -39.90 12.63
C GLN A 454 -28.20 -39.78 13.65
N GLU A 455 -28.98 -38.71 13.60
CA GLU A 455 -30.14 -38.54 14.48
C GLU A 455 -31.21 -39.60 14.20
N ILE A 456 -31.49 -39.89 12.93
CA ILE A 456 -32.42 -40.94 12.51
C ILE A 456 -31.94 -42.31 13.00
N VAL A 457 -30.65 -42.62 12.83
CA VAL A 457 -30.08 -43.88 13.31
C VAL A 457 -30.17 -44.00 14.83
N LYS A 458 -29.91 -42.93 15.59
CA LYS A 458 -30.11 -42.94 17.05
C LYS A 458 -31.56 -43.28 17.44
N LYS A 459 -32.54 -42.70 16.74
CA LYS A 459 -33.96 -43.02 16.95
C LYS A 459 -34.26 -44.48 16.61
N ALA A 460 -33.68 -45.00 15.53
CA ALA A 460 -33.85 -46.41 15.13
C ALA A 460 -33.24 -47.40 16.16
N VAL A 461 -32.07 -47.08 16.74
CA VAL A 461 -31.49 -47.89 17.82
C VAL A 461 -32.40 -47.90 19.05
N SER A 462 -32.96 -46.76 19.44
CA SER A 462 -33.94 -46.68 20.54
C SER A 462 -35.15 -47.57 20.29
N ALA A 463 -35.76 -47.46 19.10
CA ALA A 463 -36.92 -48.26 18.74
C ALA A 463 -36.61 -49.77 18.73
N MET A 464 -35.43 -50.18 18.26
CA MET A 464 -35.00 -51.59 18.32
C MET A 464 -34.81 -52.07 19.77
N ALA A 465 -34.32 -51.21 20.66
CA ALA A 465 -34.20 -51.53 22.08
C ALA A 465 -35.57 -51.71 22.75
N GLU A 466 -36.52 -50.82 22.45
CA GLU A 466 -37.91 -50.92 22.91
C GLU A 466 -38.59 -52.21 22.42
N ILE A 467 -38.45 -52.54 21.12
CA ILE A 467 -38.98 -53.81 20.56
C ILE A 467 -38.36 -55.03 21.24
N ASN A 468 -37.06 -55.00 21.55
CA ASN A 468 -36.39 -56.09 22.23
C ASN A 468 -36.91 -56.27 23.67
N GLU A 469 -37.16 -55.17 24.38
CA GLU A 469 -37.74 -55.18 25.72
C GLU A 469 -39.17 -55.73 25.71
N ASP A 470 -40.00 -55.29 24.76
CA ASP A 470 -41.37 -55.77 24.61
C ASP A 470 -41.43 -57.25 24.22
N SER A 471 -40.50 -57.71 23.39
CA SER A 471 -40.37 -59.14 23.03
C SER A 471 -40.06 -60.01 24.24
N LYS A 472 -39.20 -59.54 25.17
CA LYS A 472 -38.92 -60.23 26.44
C LYS A 472 -40.14 -60.28 27.36
N LYS A 473 -40.91 -59.19 27.45
CA LYS A 473 -42.18 -59.19 28.21
C LYS A 473 -43.18 -60.20 27.64
N ILE A 474 -43.26 -60.31 26.31
CA ILE A 474 -44.11 -61.33 25.67
C ILE A 474 -43.62 -62.74 26.03
N GLU A 475 -42.31 -62.99 25.99
CA GLU A 475 -41.73 -64.28 26.41
C GLU A 475 -42.13 -64.66 27.84
N GLU A 476 -42.06 -63.70 28.79
CA GLU A 476 -42.51 -63.89 30.17
C GLU A 476 -44.00 -64.27 30.24
N ILE A 477 -44.87 -63.57 29.49
CA ILE A 477 -46.31 -63.86 29.45
C ILE A 477 -46.58 -65.26 28.88
N ILE A 478 -45.85 -65.65 27.83
CA ILE A 478 -46.00 -66.98 27.20
C ILE A 478 -45.56 -68.09 28.16
N ASN A 479 -44.49 -67.88 28.94
CA ASN A 479 -44.08 -68.81 29.99
C ASN A 479 -45.19 -69.00 31.05
N VAL A 480 -45.88 -67.92 31.45
CA VAL A 480 -47.03 -68.01 32.37
C VAL A 480 -48.20 -68.77 31.74
N ILE A 481 -48.48 -68.56 30.44
CA ILE A 481 -49.55 -69.29 29.73
C ILE A 481 -49.24 -70.79 29.65
N ASP A 482 -47.99 -71.17 29.37
CA ASP A 482 -47.54 -72.56 29.36
C ASP A 482 -47.68 -73.19 30.77
N GLU A 483 -47.33 -72.45 31.82
CA GLU A 483 -47.53 -72.88 33.21
C GLU A 483 -49.02 -73.08 33.54
N ILE A 484 -49.91 -72.16 33.13
CA ILE A 484 -51.36 -72.29 33.30
C ILE A 484 -51.89 -73.51 32.54
N ALA A 485 -51.42 -73.74 31.32
CA ALA A 485 -51.80 -74.90 30.52
C ALA A 485 -51.36 -76.21 31.20
N PHE A 486 -50.15 -76.26 31.76
CA PHE A 486 -49.66 -77.39 32.52
C PHE A 486 -50.48 -77.64 33.80
N GLN A 487 -50.78 -76.59 34.58
CA GLN A 487 -51.63 -76.69 35.76
C GLN A 487 -53.05 -77.16 35.41
N THR A 488 -53.62 -76.67 34.30
CA THR A 488 -54.94 -77.08 33.80
C THR A 488 -54.96 -78.55 33.36
N ASN A 489 -53.89 -79.01 32.72
CA ASN A 489 -53.70 -80.42 32.34
C ASN A 489 -53.63 -81.33 33.58
N LEU A 490 -52.94 -80.91 34.66
CA LEU A 490 -52.91 -81.64 35.94
C LEU A 490 -54.28 -81.66 36.64
N LEU A 491 -55.00 -80.54 36.66
CA LEU A 491 -56.35 -80.46 37.22
C LEU A 491 -57.34 -81.36 36.45
N ALA A 492 -57.26 -81.36 35.12
CA ALA A 492 -58.08 -82.20 34.26
C ALA A 492 -57.76 -83.69 34.46
N LEU A 493 -56.49 -84.05 34.66
CA LEU A 493 -56.08 -85.40 35.02
C LEU A 493 -56.68 -85.83 36.37
N ASN A 494 -56.58 -84.97 37.39
CA ASN A 494 -57.18 -85.23 38.71
C ASN A 494 -58.70 -85.39 38.62
N ALA A 495 -59.38 -84.55 37.82
CA ALA A 495 -60.81 -84.65 37.60
C ALA A 495 -61.21 -85.94 36.85
N ALA A 496 -60.42 -86.37 35.86
CA ALA A 496 -60.63 -87.63 35.16
C ALA A 496 -60.48 -88.85 36.09
N VAL A 497 -59.50 -88.81 37.01
CA VAL A 497 -59.31 -89.84 38.05
C VAL A 497 -60.51 -89.90 39.00
N GLU A 498 -60.99 -88.75 39.47
CA GLU A 498 -62.14 -88.70 40.39
C GLU A 498 -63.46 -89.08 39.68
N ALA A 499 -63.62 -88.72 38.41
CA ALA A 499 -64.74 -89.16 37.57
C ALA A 499 -64.74 -90.68 37.36
N ALA A 500 -63.56 -91.30 37.18
CA ALA A 500 -63.42 -92.75 37.12
C ALA A 500 -63.76 -93.42 38.46
N ARG A 501 -63.45 -92.75 39.58
CA ARG A 501 -63.78 -93.21 40.95
C ARG A 501 -65.28 -93.17 41.26
N ALA A 502 -66.02 -92.23 40.68
CA ALA A 502 -67.47 -92.09 40.83
C ALA A 502 -68.32 -93.08 39.99
N GLY A 503 -67.68 -93.91 39.15
CA GLY A 503 -68.36 -94.95 38.35
C GLY A 503 -69.34 -94.38 37.31
N GLU A 504 -70.53 -94.98 37.16
CA GLU A 504 -71.53 -94.58 36.16
C GLU A 504 -72.04 -93.13 36.34
N GLN A 505 -72.02 -92.59 37.57
CA GLN A 505 -72.45 -91.20 37.84
C GLN A 505 -71.42 -90.15 37.37
N GLY A 506 -70.17 -90.55 37.13
CA GLY A 506 -69.06 -89.67 36.71
C GLY A 506 -68.84 -89.58 35.20
N ARG A 507 -69.60 -90.32 34.37
CA ARG A 507 -69.39 -90.42 32.92
C ARG A 507 -69.40 -89.07 32.19
N GLY A 508 -70.33 -88.18 32.53
CA GLY A 508 -70.38 -86.82 31.96
C GLY A 508 -69.17 -85.97 32.34
N PHE A 509 -68.71 -86.08 33.60
CA PHE A 509 -67.51 -85.40 34.09
C PHE A 509 -66.22 -85.93 33.45
N ALA A 510 -66.13 -87.23 33.18
CA ALA A 510 -64.97 -87.84 32.54
C ALA A 510 -64.76 -87.31 31.10
N VAL A 511 -65.85 -87.11 30.34
CA VAL A 511 -65.78 -86.54 28.98
C VAL A 511 -65.31 -85.08 29.03
N VAL A 512 -65.88 -84.28 29.94
CA VAL A 512 -65.45 -82.88 30.14
C VAL A 512 -63.98 -82.81 30.56
N ALA A 513 -63.55 -83.66 31.49
CA ALA A 513 -62.14 -83.72 31.92
C ALA A 513 -61.19 -84.09 30.77
N SER A 514 -61.57 -85.02 29.90
CA SER A 514 -60.78 -85.36 28.71
C SER A 514 -60.70 -84.19 27.71
N GLU A 515 -61.80 -83.47 27.51
CA GLU A 515 -61.84 -82.31 26.59
C GLU A 515 -61.01 -81.14 27.14
N VAL A 516 -61.11 -80.85 28.44
CA VAL A 516 -60.28 -79.83 29.12
C VAL A 516 -58.80 -80.21 29.05
N ARG A 517 -58.47 -81.50 29.21
CA ARG A 517 -57.09 -81.99 29.07
C ARG A 517 -56.56 -81.81 27.65
N ASN A 518 -57.37 -82.12 26.64
CA ASN A 518 -56.99 -81.93 25.24
C ASN A 518 -56.78 -80.44 24.93
N LEU A 519 -57.67 -79.58 25.40
CA LEU A 519 -57.54 -78.12 25.26
C LEU A 519 -56.25 -77.61 25.93
N ALA A 520 -55.95 -78.05 27.15
CA ALA A 520 -54.73 -77.69 27.86
C ALA A 520 -53.46 -78.12 27.09
N GLN A 521 -53.43 -79.33 26.54
CA GLN A 521 -52.30 -79.80 25.71
C GLN A 521 -52.16 -78.98 24.42
N ARG A 522 -53.27 -78.62 23.77
CA ARG A 522 -53.27 -77.74 22.60
C ARG A 522 -52.76 -76.34 22.94
N SER A 523 -53.15 -75.79 24.09
CA SER A 523 -52.65 -74.50 24.58
C SER A 523 -51.15 -74.53 24.89
N ALA A 524 -50.64 -75.60 25.52
CA ALA A 524 -49.21 -75.76 25.78
C ALA A 524 -48.39 -75.86 24.48
N ASN A 525 -48.84 -76.65 23.51
CA ASN A 525 -48.18 -76.76 22.21
C ASN A 525 -48.15 -75.40 21.47
N ALA A 526 -49.28 -74.67 21.46
CA ALA A 526 -49.35 -73.34 20.86
C ALA A 526 -48.45 -72.32 21.59
N ALA A 527 -48.36 -72.39 22.92
CA ALA A 527 -47.45 -71.54 23.71
C ALA A 527 -45.99 -71.83 23.36
N GLN A 528 -45.59 -73.11 23.20
CA GLN A 528 -44.23 -73.47 22.76
C GLN A 528 -43.90 -72.99 21.34
N GLU A 529 -44.85 -73.09 20.40
CA GLU A 529 -44.66 -72.54 19.05
C GLU A 529 -44.48 -71.01 19.06
N ILE A 530 -45.31 -70.29 19.84
CA ILE A 530 -45.17 -68.84 19.99
C ILE A 530 -43.83 -68.49 20.65
N LYS A 531 -43.41 -69.23 21.67
CA LYS A 531 -42.11 -69.03 22.33
C LYS A 531 -40.96 -69.13 21.33
N ALA A 532 -40.94 -70.17 20.50
CA ALA A 532 -39.91 -70.34 19.48
C ALA A 532 -39.88 -69.16 18.47
N LEU A 533 -41.05 -68.65 18.06
CA LEU A 533 -41.16 -67.48 17.18
C LEU A 533 -40.66 -66.18 17.85
N ILE A 534 -40.91 -66.01 19.16
CA ILE A 534 -40.41 -64.86 19.92
C ILE A 534 -38.89 -64.94 20.07
N GLU A 535 -38.34 -66.10 20.42
CA GLU A 535 -36.88 -66.30 20.48
C GLU A 535 -36.20 -66.01 19.13
N GLU A 536 -36.82 -66.42 18.02
CA GLU A 536 -36.33 -66.07 16.68
C GLU A 536 -36.41 -64.56 16.40
N SER A 537 -37.50 -63.91 16.82
CA SER A 537 -37.70 -62.47 16.65
C SER A 537 -36.66 -61.66 17.44
N VAL A 538 -36.37 -62.05 18.69
CA VAL A 538 -35.31 -61.43 19.52
C VAL A 538 -33.97 -61.52 18.81
N ARG A 539 -33.58 -62.70 18.29
CA ARG A 539 -32.32 -62.86 17.54
C ARG A 539 -32.26 -61.96 16.29
N LYS A 540 -33.37 -61.80 15.57
CA LYS A 540 -33.44 -60.90 14.39
C LYS A 540 -33.33 -59.43 14.79
N VAL A 541 -33.95 -59.03 15.90
CA VAL A 541 -33.87 -57.66 16.43
C VAL A 541 -32.45 -57.34 16.92
N GLU A 542 -31.77 -58.26 17.61
CA GLU A 542 -30.36 -58.06 18.02
C GLU A 542 -29.42 -57.91 16.81
N SER A 543 -29.60 -58.74 15.79
CA SER A 543 -28.86 -58.61 14.53
C SER A 543 -29.15 -57.27 13.83
N GLY A 544 -30.42 -56.88 13.74
CA GLY A 544 -30.83 -55.58 13.21
C GLY A 544 -30.24 -54.39 13.97
N SER A 545 -30.26 -54.45 15.31
CA SER A 545 -29.66 -53.44 16.19
C SER A 545 -28.15 -53.29 15.93
N THR A 546 -27.44 -54.41 15.75
CA THR A 546 -26.00 -54.40 15.42
C THR A 546 -25.73 -53.73 14.07
N LEU A 547 -26.53 -54.02 13.04
CA LEU A 547 -26.40 -53.41 11.71
C LEU A 547 -26.70 -51.90 11.74
N VAL A 548 -27.74 -51.49 12.48
CA VAL A 548 -28.10 -50.07 12.64
C VAL A 548 -27.00 -49.32 13.40
N ASN A 549 -26.43 -49.91 14.45
CA ASN A 549 -25.32 -49.30 15.20
C ASN A 549 -24.06 -49.13 14.32
N THR A 550 -23.71 -50.16 13.54
CA THR A 550 -22.61 -50.11 12.56
C THR A 550 -22.84 -49.03 11.48
N SER A 551 -24.10 -48.86 11.06
CA SER A 551 -24.48 -47.78 10.14
C SER A 551 -24.29 -46.39 10.77
N GLY A 552 -24.58 -46.25 12.07
CA GLY A 552 -24.33 -45.03 12.84
C GLY A 552 -22.85 -44.66 12.96
N GLU A 553 -21.99 -45.65 13.22
CA GLU A 553 -20.53 -45.47 13.22
C GLU A 553 -20.01 -45.02 11.85
N SER A 554 -20.49 -45.65 10.77
CA SER A 554 -20.13 -45.30 9.40
C SER A 554 -20.52 -43.86 9.05
N LEU A 555 -21.72 -43.42 9.44
CA LEU A 555 -22.14 -42.03 9.30
C LEU A 555 -21.25 -41.07 10.10
N GLY A 556 -20.78 -41.48 11.29
CA GLY A 556 -19.81 -40.69 12.07
C GLY A 556 -18.47 -40.51 11.36
N GLN A 557 -17.97 -41.56 10.70
CA GLN A 557 -16.77 -41.46 9.87
C GLN A 557 -16.98 -40.53 8.66
N ILE A 558 -18.15 -40.57 8.03
CA ILE A 558 -18.52 -39.65 6.93
C ILE A 558 -18.53 -38.21 7.41
N VAL A 559 -19.17 -37.90 8.56
CA VAL A 559 -19.15 -36.55 9.14
C VAL A 559 -17.70 -36.07 9.31
N GLY A 560 -16.84 -36.89 9.93
CA GLY A 560 -15.43 -36.55 10.11
C GLY A 560 -14.67 -36.34 8.79
N ALA A 561 -14.96 -37.12 7.76
CA ALA A 561 -14.37 -36.95 6.42
C ALA A 561 -14.83 -35.64 5.75
N VAL A 562 -16.12 -35.31 5.82
CA VAL A 562 -16.67 -34.05 5.29
C VAL A 562 -16.08 -32.85 6.02
N THR A 563 -15.91 -32.91 7.36
CA THR A 563 -15.23 -31.85 8.11
C THR A 563 -13.79 -31.63 7.62
N LYS A 564 -13.05 -32.70 7.31
CA LYS A 564 -11.70 -32.59 6.73
C LYS A 564 -11.74 -31.92 5.34
N VAL A 565 -12.70 -32.29 4.49
CA VAL A 565 -12.89 -31.66 3.17
C VAL A 565 -13.15 -30.16 3.32
N SER A 566 -14.06 -29.75 4.22
CA SER A 566 -14.32 -28.33 4.49
C SER A 566 -13.06 -27.58 4.96
N LYS A 567 -12.22 -28.21 5.78
CA LYS A 567 -10.94 -27.64 6.20
C LYS A 567 -9.99 -27.42 5.02
N VAL A 568 -9.84 -28.41 4.14
CA VAL A 568 -9.01 -28.30 2.93
C VAL A 568 -9.53 -27.20 2.01
N ILE A 569 -10.85 -27.10 1.82
CA ILE A 569 -11.44 -26.03 1.00
C ILE A 569 -11.12 -24.65 1.60
N ALA A 570 -11.15 -24.50 2.92
CA ALA A 570 -10.77 -23.26 3.60
C ALA A 570 -9.27 -22.93 3.38
N GLU A 571 -8.39 -23.92 3.49
CA GLU A 571 -6.95 -23.74 3.21
C GLU A 571 -6.70 -23.35 1.75
N VAL A 572 -7.34 -24.01 0.78
CA VAL A 572 -7.21 -23.68 -0.64
C VAL A 572 -7.82 -22.32 -0.98
N THR A 573 -8.91 -21.92 -0.31
CA THR A 573 -9.49 -20.57 -0.46
C THR A 573 -8.50 -19.51 0.00
N SER A 574 -7.88 -19.71 1.17
CA SER A 574 -6.84 -18.80 1.68
C SER A 574 -5.64 -18.72 0.73
N ALA A 575 -5.17 -19.86 0.21
CA ALA A 575 -4.08 -19.89 -0.77
C ALA A 575 -4.48 -19.22 -2.10
N GLY A 576 -5.75 -19.34 -2.51
CA GLY A 576 -6.30 -18.67 -3.68
C GLY A 576 -6.35 -17.15 -3.54
N GLU A 577 -6.68 -16.64 -2.35
CA GLU A 577 -6.60 -15.20 -2.04
C GLU A 577 -5.16 -14.68 -2.13
N GLU A 578 -4.20 -15.42 -1.57
CA GLU A 578 -2.78 -15.08 -1.65
C GLU A 578 -2.27 -15.10 -3.10
N GLN A 579 -2.67 -16.10 -3.89
CA GLN A 579 -2.37 -16.14 -5.34
C GLN A 579 -2.95 -14.94 -6.08
N SER A 580 -4.18 -14.52 -5.75
CA SER A 580 -4.81 -13.34 -6.37
C SER A 580 -3.99 -12.06 -6.10
N VAL A 581 -3.51 -11.88 -4.86
CA VAL A 581 -2.62 -10.78 -4.49
C VAL A 581 -1.30 -10.86 -5.25
N GLY A 582 -0.68 -12.04 -5.32
CA GLY A 582 0.58 -12.26 -6.04
C GLY A 582 0.44 -12.00 -7.55
N VAL A 583 -0.64 -12.46 -8.17
CA VAL A 583 -0.97 -12.18 -9.58
C VAL A 583 -1.13 -10.67 -9.82
N GLY A 584 -1.76 -9.95 -8.88
CA GLY A 584 -1.85 -8.49 -8.92
C GLY A 584 -0.50 -7.79 -8.91
N GLN A 585 0.44 -8.25 -8.08
CA GLN A 585 1.81 -7.72 -8.01
C GLN A 585 2.61 -8.02 -9.28
N ILE A 586 2.47 -9.24 -9.84
CA ILE A 586 3.10 -9.60 -11.11
C ILE A 586 2.56 -8.71 -12.23
N ASN A 587 1.24 -8.48 -12.27
CA ASN A 587 0.63 -7.59 -13.27
C ASN A 587 1.19 -6.16 -13.19
N GLN A 588 1.36 -5.60 -11.99
CA GLN A 588 2.01 -4.30 -11.82
C GLN A 588 3.47 -4.30 -12.30
N SER A 589 4.20 -5.38 -12.05
CA SER A 589 5.59 -5.54 -12.52
C SER A 589 5.67 -5.61 -14.04
N VAL A 590 4.73 -6.29 -14.70
CA VAL A 590 4.63 -6.35 -16.16
C VAL A 590 4.34 -4.96 -16.75
N LEU A 591 3.44 -4.18 -16.14
CA LEU A 591 3.17 -2.80 -16.57
C LEU A 591 4.42 -1.92 -16.46
N LYS A 592 5.20 -2.09 -15.39
CA LYS A 592 6.46 -1.35 -15.23
C LYS A 592 7.52 -1.79 -16.25
N LEU A 593 7.58 -3.07 -16.60
CA LEU A 593 8.47 -3.55 -17.66
C LEU A 593 8.05 -2.99 -19.03
N ASP A 594 6.75 -2.85 -19.29
CA ASP A 594 6.25 -2.22 -20.51
C ASP A 594 6.63 -0.73 -20.57
N GLU A 595 6.49 0.02 -19.46
CA GLU A 595 6.94 1.41 -19.38
C GLU A 595 8.44 1.54 -19.68
N VAL A 596 9.28 0.69 -19.07
CA VAL A 596 10.72 0.67 -19.35
C VAL A 596 11.00 0.28 -20.79
N ASN A 597 10.23 -0.64 -21.37
CA ASN A 597 10.38 -1.03 -22.77
C ASN A 597 10.05 0.12 -23.72
N GLN A 598 8.98 0.89 -23.44
CA GLN A 598 8.63 2.10 -24.18
C GLN A 598 9.72 3.17 -24.06
N GLN A 599 10.27 3.37 -22.86
CA GLN A 599 11.41 4.27 -22.65
C GLN A 599 12.65 3.83 -23.41
N ASN A 600 12.91 2.53 -23.49
CA ASN A 600 14.01 1.99 -24.30
C ASN A 600 13.80 2.28 -25.79
N THR A 601 12.57 2.18 -26.30
CA THR A 601 12.24 2.55 -27.69
C THR A 601 12.52 4.03 -27.96
N VAL A 602 12.11 4.92 -27.06
CA VAL A 602 12.40 6.36 -27.18
C VAL A 602 13.92 6.61 -27.12
N MET A 603 14.61 5.97 -26.17
CA MET A 603 16.06 6.09 -26.02
C MET A 603 16.81 5.61 -27.25
N VAL A 604 16.34 4.53 -27.89
CA VAL A 604 16.90 4.03 -29.15
C VAL A 604 16.78 5.11 -30.24
N GLU A 605 15.65 5.80 -30.36
CA GLU A 605 15.50 6.89 -31.34
C GLU A 605 16.44 8.06 -31.02
N GLU A 606 16.52 8.49 -29.76
CA GLU A 606 17.39 9.59 -29.33
C GLU A 606 18.88 9.29 -29.54
N VAL A 607 19.32 8.07 -29.23
CA VAL A 607 20.71 7.61 -29.44
C VAL A 607 21.03 7.52 -30.93
N ALA A 608 20.08 7.08 -31.76
CA ALA A 608 20.26 7.06 -33.22
C ALA A 608 20.45 8.48 -33.77
N VAL A 609 19.62 9.43 -33.33
CA VAL A 609 19.74 10.85 -33.72
C VAL A 609 21.07 11.44 -33.25
N SER A 610 21.44 11.21 -31.99
CA SER A 610 22.69 11.71 -31.41
C SER A 610 23.93 11.15 -32.11
N SER A 611 23.91 9.86 -32.45
CA SER A 611 25.02 9.22 -33.17
C SER A 611 25.20 9.79 -34.58
N ARG A 612 24.09 10.10 -35.27
CA ARG A 612 24.11 10.76 -36.58
C ARG A 612 24.65 12.18 -36.51
N ILE A 613 24.27 12.94 -35.48
CA ILE A 613 24.80 14.29 -35.25
C ILE A 613 26.31 14.23 -34.99
N LEU A 614 26.79 13.27 -34.19
CA LEU A 614 28.21 13.09 -33.93
C LEU A 614 29.00 12.69 -35.20
N GLU A 615 28.42 11.85 -36.06
CA GLU A 615 29.03 11.51 -37.35
C GLU A 615 29.11 12.74 -38.28
N GLU A 616 28.07 13.57 -38.30
CA GLU A 616 28.03 14.82 -39.08
C GLU A 616 29.03 15.86 -38.53
N GLN A 617 29.11 16.03 -37.21
CA GLN A 617 30.09 16.91 -36.57
C GLN A 617 31.53 16.43 -36.79
N ALA A 618 31.80 15.12 -36.72
CA ALA A 618 33.11 14.58 -37.04
C ALA A 618 33.48 14.84 -38.50
N LYS A 619 32.53 14.71 -39.43
CA LYS A 619 32.73 15.03 -40.85
C LYS A 619 33.00 16.53 -41.07
N GLU A 620 32.30 17.42 -40.39
CA GLU A 620 32.55 18.86 -40.43
C GLU A 620 33.92 19.23 -39.86
N LEU A 621 34.32 18.60 -38.75
CA LEU A 621 35.65 18.78 -38.15
C LEU A 621 36.77 18.30 -39.08
N GLU A 622 36.59 17.15 -39.74
CA GLU A 622 37.51 16.63 -40.75
C GLU A 622 37.68 17.61 -41.92
N GLN A 623 36.58 18.23 -42.37
CA GLN A 623 36.62 19.28 -43.40
C GLN A 623 37.33 20.54 -42.91
N LEU A 624 37.10 20.97 -41.67
CA LEU A 624 37.72 22.17 -41.09
C LEU A 624 39.24 22.01 -40.92
N ILE A 625 39.72 20.83 -40.49
CA ILE A 625 41.17 20.58 -40.35
C ILE A 625 41.85 20.30 -41.68
N SER A 626 41.12 19.86 -42.70
CA SER A 626 41.66 19.67 -44.07
C SER A 626 42.14 20.97 -44.72
N PHE A 627 41.69 22.11 -44.20
CA PHE A 627 42.20 23.44 -44.57
C PHE A 627 43.68 23.64 -44.21
N TYR A 628 44.16 23.02 -43.13
CA TYR A 628 45.54 23.13 -42.69
C TYR A 628 46.45 22.10 -43.38
N LYS A 629 47.38 22.60 -44.20
CA LYS A 629 48.43 21.81 -44.86
C LYS A 629 49.55 21.53 -43.86
N VAL A 630 49.63 20.28 -43.42
CA VAL A 630 50.72 19.77 -42.58
C VAL A 630 51.58 18.85 -43.45
N ASN A 631 52.91 18.90 -43.30
CA ASN A 631 53.79 17.89 -43.91
C ASN A 631 53.59 16.57 -43.18
N SER A 632 52.60 15.79 -43.61
CA SER A 632 52.51 14.38 -43.28
C SER A 632 53.40 13.61 -44.25
N GLU A 633 54.66 13.39 -43.88
CA GLU A 633 55.28 12.14 -44.35
C GLU A 633 54.41 11.01 -43.80
N PRO A 634 53.92 10.09 -44.65
CA PRO A 634 53.21 8.93 -44.18
C PRO A 634 54.23 8.08 -43.42
N SER A 635 54.32 8.30 -42.11
CA SER A 635 54.91 7.35 -41.20
C SER A 635 53.99 6.14 -41.24
N SER A 636 54.32 5.22 -42.15
CA SER A 636 53.92 3.84 -42.12
C SER A 636 54.46 3.21 -40.84
N HIS A 637 53.87 3.56 -39.69
CA HIS A 637 53.84 2.67 -38.56
C HIS A 637 52.75 1.67 -38.91
N GLU A 638 53.20 0.61 -39.58
CA GLU A 638 52.57 -0.68 -39.58
C GLU A 638 52.22 -0.99 -38.12
N VAL A 639 50.97 -0.69 -37.74
CA VAL A 639 50.39 -1.18 -36.51
C VAL A 639 50.47 -2.67 -36.65
N GLN A 640 51.47 -3.27 -35.99
CA GLN A 640 51.48 -4.69 -35.73
C GLN A 640 50.11 -5.01 -35.16
N SER A 641 49.35 -5.78 -35.95
CA SER A 641 48.19 -6.50 -35.49
C SER A 641 48.59 -7.31 -34.27
N ALA A 642 48.46 -6.71 -33.09
CA ALA A 642 48.29 -7.47 -31.87
C ALA A 642 47.02 -8.27 -32.10
N THR A 643 47.21 -9.57 -32.28
CA THR A 643 46.18 -10.60 -32.38
C THR A 643 45.23 -10.44 -31.20
N HIS A 644 44.19 -9.62 -31.35
CA HIS A 644 43.04 -9.65 -30.48
C HIS A 644 42.23 -10.85 -30.93
N SER A 645 42.40 -11.94 -30.18
CA SER A 645 41.56 -13.12 -30.19
C SER A 645 40.10 -12.72 -30.43
N GLN A 646 39.52 -13.29 -31.49
CA GLN A 646 38.08 -13.30 -31.72
C GLN A 646 37.33 -13.53 -30.40
N PRO A 647 36.27 -12.76 -30.08
CA PRO A 647 35.27 -13.28 -29.18
C PRO A 647 34.66 -14.48 -29.90
N GLU A 648 34.89 -15.66 -29.33
CA GLU A 648 34.27 -16.91 -29.75
C GLU A 648 32.78 -16.64 -29.98
N ARG A 649 32.34 -16.70 -31.24
CA ARG A 649 30.93 -16.88 -31.57
C ARG A 649 30.53 -18.21 -30.94
N ARG A 650 29.96 -18.17 -29.74
CA ARG A 650 29.12 -19.27 -29.26
C ARG A 650 27.92 -19.34 -30.19
N SER A 651 28.00 -20.23 -31.17
CA SER A 651 26.89 -20.59 -32.02
C SER A 651 25.74 -21.11 -31.16
N ALA A 652 24.59 -20.46 -31.26
CA ALA A 652 23.30 -21.03 -30.89
C ALA A 652 22.99 -22.20 -31.84
N ASN A 653 23.56 -23.37 -31.54
CA ASN A 653 23.09 -24.68 -31.98
C ASN A 653 24.00 -25.77 -31.41
N ARG A 654 23.66 -26.27 -30.22
CA ARG A 654 23.84 -27.69 -29.90
C ARG A 654 22.62 -28.18 -29.09
N PRO A 655 22.05 -29.35 -29.46
CA PRO A 655 20.93 -29.94 -28.78
C PRO A 655 21.34 -30.42 -27.38
N TRP A 656 20.39 -30.33 -26.46
CA TRP A 656 20.47 -30.84 -25.10
C TRP A 656 20.38 -32.36 -25.17
N ASP A 657 21.51 -33.05 -25.03
CA ASP A 657 21.55 -34.46 -24.65
C ASP A 657 22.82 -34.73 -23.85
N ASP A 658 22.66 -35.62 -22.87
CA ASP A 658 23.62 -36.26 -21.98
C ASP A 658 23.90 -35.62 -20.62
N ALA A 659 23.07 -36.09 -19.69
CA ALA A 659 23.36 -36.24 -18.27
C ALA A 659 24.60 -37.11 -18.01
N GLU A 660 25.38 -36.72 -16.99
CA GLU A 660 26.01 -37.55 -15.95
C GLU A 660 27.32 -36.93 -15.48
N LYS A 661 27.29 -36.28 -14.31
CA LYS A 661 28.25 -36.49 -13.21
C LYS A 661 27.85 -35.65 -11.99
N ALA A 662 27.45 -36.36 -10.95
CA ALA A 662 27.10 -35.83 -9.64
C ALA A 662 28.32 -35.25 -8.90
N PRO A 663 28.15 -34.23 -8.03
CA PRO A 663 29.05 -33.97 -6.94
C PRO A 663 28.60 -34.69 -5.66
N LYS A 664 29.60 -35.15 -4.88
CA LYS A 664 29.50 -35.92 -3.64
C LYS A 664 28.70 -35.19 -2.56
N LYS A 665 27.90 -35.98 -1.81
CA LYS A 665 27.27 -35.61 -0.54
C LYS A 665 28.33 -35.35 0.53
N GLU A 666 28.26 -34.19 1.16
CA GLU A 666 28.84 -33.94 2.47
C GLU A 666 27.68 -33.69 3.45
N ASN A 667 27.71 -34.40 4.57
CA ASN A 667 26.61 -34.56 5.52
C ASN A 667 26.70 -33.46 6.59
N PRO A 668 25.62 -32.74 6.95
CA PRO A 668 25.68 -31.81 8.08
C PRO A 668 25.34 -32.53 9.39
N GLU A 669 26.27 -32.50 10.36
CA GLU A 669 25.99 -32.72 11.78
C GLU A 669 25.49 -31.43 12.46
N PRO A 670 24.74 -31.53 13.58
CA PRO A 670 23.92 -30.44 14.08
C PRO A 670 24.69 -29.54 15.06
N ALA A 671 24.62 -28.22 14.87
CA ALA A 671 25.13 -27.24 15.81
C ALA A 671 24.02 -26.68 16.71
N LYS A 672 24.34 -26.66 18.00
CA LYS A 672 23.52 -26.34 19.17
C LYS A 672 23.12 -24.86 19.25
N SER A 673 22.05 -24.64 20.02
CA SER A 673 21.64 -23.37 20.62
C SER A 673 22.70 -22.74 21.53
N SER A 674 22.92 -21.42 21.39
CA SER A 674 23.05 -20.49 22.53
C SER A 674 23.05 -19.03 22.04
N ASN A 675 22.33 -18.19 22.80
CA ASN A 675 22.41 -16.73 22.91
C ASN A 675 23.68 -16.07 22.35
N ASP A 676 23.52 -14.95 21.64
CA ASP A 676 23.80 -13.66 22.28
C ASP A 676 23.17 -12.48 21.53
N ASP A 677 22.55 -11.64 22.34
CA ASP A 677 22.12 -10.29 22.06
C ASP A 677 23.31 -9.38 21.69
N GLN A 678 22.98 -8.28 21.03
CA GLN A 678 23.79 -7.11 20.72
C GLN A 678 24.50 -7.09 19.36
N VAL A 679 24.55 -5.87 18.82
CA VAL A 679 25.27 -5.42 17.62
C VAL A 679 24.50 -5.52 16.31
N TRP A 680 23.38 -4.78 16.19
CA TRP A 680 23.05 -4.02 14.95
C TRP A 680 22.28 -2.76 15.32
N LYS A 681 23.00 -1.79 15.88
CA LYS A 681 22.65 -0.35 15.86
C LYS A 681 23.81 0.39 15.22
N SER A 682 23.71 0.65 13.92
CA SER A 682 24.31 1.80 13.21
C SER A 682 24.25 1.54 11.70
N PHE A 683 24.00 2.61 10.94
CA PHE A 683 23.86 2.70 9.47
C PHE A 683 22.44 2.37 8.96
N GLY A 684 21.60 3.33 8.59
CA GLY A 684 21.74 4.79 8.44
C GLY A 684 20.52 5.29 7.69
#